data_AF-A0A1H8JRR9-F1
#
_entry.id   AF-A0A1H8JRR9-F1
#
_cell.length_a   1.000
_cell.length_b   1.000
_cell.length_c   1.000
_cell.angle_alpha   90.00
_cell.angle_beta   90.00
_cell.angle_gamma   90.00
#
_symmetry.space_group_name_H-M   'P 1'
#
loop_
_entity.id
_entity.type
_entity.pdbx_description
1 polymer ?
#
loop_
_entity_poly.entity_id
_entity_poly.type
_entity_poly.pdbx_seq_one_letter_code
_entity_poly.pdbx_strand_id
1 'polypeptide(L)'
;MSGEKLLAAFVGAGNAKQYDAAALKLARLPAAAGPGRAAVAPAADARVMVFYIASRTGQQVKRAALGAEGFVLDHLSRKAIDHHLNTVAEPLLKAFGDQPPYAVFSDSLEVYGTDWTDDFLEEFQRRRGYDLKPYLPAIHSGAGADAGALRHDWVQTQTELVNERYLTPVNDWAKKHKTQFRSQTYGEPAVSMSSNRLVALPEGEGPQFRTFSFTRLATSAGHLYNKPVISAETWTWLHSPAFSATPLDMKAEADRMLLQGVNLFVGHGWPYTPPGSPEPGYSFYAAAVFNDHQPWWNVMPDVTSYLGRTSYLLRQGRPANDVAVLLPNDDVYASMTPGKVSLSAEMHRHVTPELTEQILDAGHNLDYVDAESILALGVSHAVLVMPHVTRLSPEVMARLADYVRGGGKIIAIGGLPSMAPGFADARRITSQVVAASKTLQASAGVTLVADDTAVGAALAKVLTPDLKLASQSADVGFIRRKLADGDIYFIANTSNREVRTTAKLRATRKSASWWNPHDGTASAARVTPALELVLAPYESRILVLDDGDAIGPVALPKPSTVLAELGRDWQVRFPGEKPQAMPQLRSWTDDPSTRFFSGIAVYSKDVELSASQVSGGAIRLDFGKGTPLDTTPKVPAGMRAMLDSPVREAAEVFVNGRRAGSVWHPPYELDVTSHLRAGVNKIEVRVANLSLNALAGQERPDYRLLSARYGQRFVPQDTHLIVPTASGMLGPVRLLTQPK
;
A
#
# COMPACT_ATOMS: atom_id res chain seq x y z
N MET A 1 6.30 6.60 38.78
CA MET A 1 6.21 5.30 38.07
C MET A 1 4.76 4.90 38.07
N SER A 2 4.17 4.60 36.91
CA SER A 2 2.79 4.13 36.77
C SER A 2 2.72 2.65 37.16
N GLY A 3 2.22 2.34 38.36
CA GLY A 3 1.97 0.96 38.81
C GLY A 3 0.55 0.52 38.51
N GLU A 4 0.16 -0.68 38.96
CA GLU A 4 -1.24 -1.10 38.91
C GLU A 4 -2.13 -0.17 39.73
N LYS A 5 -3.24 0.28 39.15
CA LYS A 5 -4.18 1.21 39.78
C LYS A 5 -5.59 0.62 39.73
N LEU A 6 -6.16 0.35 40.89
CA LEU A 6 -7.57 -0.02 41.00
C LEU A 6 -8.45 1.16 40.58
N LEU A 7 -9.24 1.00 39.53
CA LEU A 7 -10.13 2.03 38.97
C LEU A 7 -11.50 1.98 39.64
N ALA A 8 -12.05 0.77 39.76
CA ALA A 8 -13.37 0.50 40.34
C ALA A 8 -13.51 -0.97 40.72
N ALA A 9 -14.43 -1.24 41.64
CA ALA A 9 -14.92 -2.58 41.93
C ALA A 9 -16.44 -2.59 41.80
N PHE A 10 -16.98 -3.70 41.32
CA PHE A 10 -18.41 -3.90 41.11
C PHE A 10 -18.87 -5.19 41.77
N VAL A 11 -20.09 -5.21 42.28
CA VAL A 11 -20.70 -6.37 42.92
C VAL A 11 -22.03 -6.71 42.26
N GLY A 12 -22.30 -8.00 42.08
CA GLY A 12 -23.59 -8.50 41.60
C GLY A 12 -23.81 -9.96 41.95
N ALA A 13 -24.99 -10.47 41.61
CA ALA A 13 -25.33 -11.87 41.83
C ALA A 13 -24.51 -12.79 40.90
N GLY A 14 -24.23 -14.02 41.35
CA GLY A 14 -23.53 -15.03 40.57
C GLY A 14 -22.20 -15.46 41.18
N ASN A 15 -21.32 -15.99 40.34
CA ASN A 15 -20.00 -16.50 40.73
C ASN A 15 -18.92 -16.07 39.71
N ALA A 16 -17.66 -16.42 39.97
CA ALA A 16 -16.52 -16.02 39.15
C ALA A 16 -16.59 -16.47 37.67
N LYS A 17 -17.39 -17.50 37.35
CA LYS A 17 -17.57 -18.00 35.98
C LYS A 17 -18.86 -17.51 35.31
N GLN A 18 -19.87 -17.13 36.09
CA GLN A 18 -21.20 -16.78 35.58
C GLN A 18 -21.80 -15.65 36.40
N TYR A 19 -21.96 -14.50 35.77
CA TYR A 19 -22.63 -13.32 36.31
C TYR A 19 -23.18 -12.46 35.17
N ASP A 20 -24.19 -11.64 35.47
CA ASP A 20 -24.71 -10.65 34.53
C ASP A 20 -23.93 -9.34 34.69
N ALA A 21 -23.09 -9.01 33.69
CA ALA A 21 -22.28 -7.80 33.69
C ALA A 21 -23.13 -6.51 33.63
N ALA A 22 -24.33 -6.55 33.06
CA ALA A 22 -25.23 -5.40 32.99
C ALA A 22 -25.94 -5.13 34.34
N ALA A 23 -26.02 -6.12 35.22
CA ALA A 23 -26.62 -6.01 36.55
C ALA A 23 -25.62 -5.65 37.67
N LEU A 24 -24.33 -5.54 37.34
CA LEU A 24 -23.27 -5.18 38.28
C LEU A 24 -23.46 -3.75 38.84
N LYS A 25 -23.28 -3.59 40.16
CA LYS A 25 -23.39 -2.30 40.85
C LYS A 25 -22.04 -1.86 41.37
N LEU A 26 -21.72 -0.57 41.21
CA LEU A 26 -20.49 0.02 41.72
C LEU A 26 -20.38 -0.20 43.24
N ALA A 27 -19.32 -0.86 43.67
CA ALA A 27 -19.06 -1.16 45.07
C ALA A 27 -18.22 -0.05 45.70
N ARG A 28 -18.62 0.39 46.90
CA ARG A 28 -17.77 1.23 47.75
C ARG A 28 -16.85 0.32 48.55
N LEU A 29 -15.57 0.32 48.21
CA LEU A 29 -14.57 -0.37 49.00
C LEU A 29 -14.24 0.50 50.22
N PRO A 30 -14.37 -0.01 51.46
CA PRO A 30 -13.94 0.72 52.64
C PRO A 30 -12.42 0.98 52.59
N ALA A 31 -11.97 2.04 53.26
CA ALA A 31 -10.55 2.33 53.42
C ALA A 31 -9.83 1.06 53.93
N ALA A 32 -8.81 0.63 53.19
CA ALA A 32 -8.20 -0.68 53.32
C ALA A 32 -7.64 -0.96 54.74
N ALA A 33 -7.65 -2.22 55.16
CA ALA A 33 -6.94 -2.71 56.35
C ALA A 33 -5.44 -3.00 56.06
N GLY A 34 -4.87 -2.41 54.99
CA GLY A 34 -3.50 -2.61 54.50
C GLY A 34 -3.40 -2.75 52.96
N PRO A 35 -2.18 -2.76 52.38
CA PRO A 35 -2.00 -2.88 50.93
C PRO A 35 -2.63 -4.16 50.37
N GLY A 36 -3.46 -4.05 49.34
CA GLY A 36 -4.07 -5.19 48.64
C GLY A 36 -5.20 -5.92 49.39
N ARG A 37 -5.71 -5.38 50.50
CA ARG A 37 -6.81 -5.99 51.27
C ARG A 37 -8.02 -5.07 51.36
N ALA A 38 -9.19 -5.57 50.97
CA ALA A 38 -10.48 -4.89 51.15
C ALA A 38 -11.37 -5.70 52.11
N ALA A 39 -11.97 -5.04 53.09
CA ALA A 39 -13.01 -5.64 53.92
C ALA A 39 -14.32 -5.67 53.13
N VAL A 40 -14.99 -6.82 53.11
CA VAL A 40 -16.27 -7.00 52.42
C VAL A 40 -17.32 -7.40 53.44
N ALA A 41 -18.43 -6.66 53.51
CA ALA A 41 -19.53 -6.96 54.44
C ALA A 41 -20.14 -8.34 54.15
N PRO A 42 -20.43 -9.20 55.14
CA PRO A 42 -21.08 -10.49 54.91
C PRO A 42 -22.35 -10.38 54.05
N ALA A 43 -22.63 -11.38 53.22
CA ALA A 43 -23.84 -11.46 52.41
C ALA A 43 -24.47 -12.84 52.58
N ALA A 44 -25.80 -12.89 52.66
CA ALA A 44 -26.55 -14.15 52.74
C ALA A 44 -26.55 -14.91 51.40
N ASP A 45 -26.54 -14.17 50.29
CA ASP A 45 -26.57 -14.71 48.94
C ASP A 45 -25.19 -14.72 48.28
N ALA A 46 -25.00 -15.66 47.35
CA ALA A 46 -23.82 -15.73 46.52
C ALA A 46 -23.70 -14.48 45.63
N ARG A 47 -22.51 -13.87 45.63
CA ARG A 47 -22.21 -12.68 44.85
C ARG A 47 -20.81 -12.76 44.28
N VAL A 48 -20.61 -12.12 43.14
CA VAL A 48 -19.32 -11.91 42.51
C VAL A 48 -18.87 -10.47 42.73
N MET A 49 -17.56 -10.27 42.84
CA MET A 49 -16.95 -8.95 42.79
C MET A 49 -15.97 -8.88 41.63
N VAL A 50 -16.15 -7.90 40.75
CA VAL A 50 -15.34 -7.67 39.55
C VAL A 50 -14.50 -6.42 39.76
N PHE A 51 -13.20 -6.53 39.57
CA PHE A 51 -12.24 -5.44 39.75
C PHE A 51 -11.74 -4.96 38.39
N TYR A 52 -11.76 -3.66 38.16
CA TYR A 52 -11.18 -3.01 37.00
C TYR A 52 -9.88 -2.34 37.42
N ILE A 53 -8.75 -2.81 36.86
CA ILE A 53 -7.41 -2.39 37.25
C ILE A 53 -6.70 -1.88 35.99
N ALA A 54 -6.23 -0.64 36.02
CA ALA A 54 -5.30 -0.14 35.01
C ALA A 54 -3.93 -0.75 35.29
N SER A 55 -3.32 -1.37 34.28
CA SER A 55 -2.00 -1.99 34.35
C SER A 55 -1.24 -1.76 33.04
N ARG A 56 0.03 -2.20 33.01
CA ARG A 56 0.88 -2.12 31.82
C ARG A 56 0.63 -3.34 30.93
N THR A 57 0.67 -3.15 29.62
CA THR A 57 0.59 -4.26 28.64
C THR A 57 1.76 -5.25 28.79
N GLY A 58 2.91 -4.76 29.30
CA GLY A 58 4.14 -5.54 29.42
C GLY A 58 4.82 -5.81 28.07
N GLN A 59 4.32 -5.23 26.98
CA GLN A 59 4.85 -5.45 25.64
C GLN A 59 6.29 -4.95 25.52
N GLN A 60 7.17 -5.81 25.01
CA GLN A 60 8.54 -5.45 24.64
C GLN A 60 8.59 -4.94 23.21
N VAL A 61 9.53 -4.04 22.92
CA VAL A 61 9.86 -3.64 21.54
C VAL A 61 10.24 -4.89 20.74
N LYS A 62 9.45 -5.20 19.70
CA LYS A 62 9.45 -6.48 18.97
C LYS A 62 10.80 -6.83 18.32
N ARG A 63 11.54 -5.81 17.85
CA ARG A 63 12.75 -5.98 17.03
C ARG A 63 13.87 -4.99 17.42
N ALA A 64 14.11 -4.83 18.72
CA ALA A 64 15.15 -3.92 19.18
C ALA A 64 16.55 -4.35 18.74
N ALA A 65 17.41 -3.36 18.46
CA ALA A 65 18.85 -3.59 18.37
C ALA A 65 19.39 -4.15 19.69
N LEU A 66 20.51 -4.87 19.65
CA LEU A 66 21.14 -5.39 20.85
C LEU A 66 21.49 -4.24 21.82
N GLY A 67 20.99 -4.31 23.05
CA GLY A 67 21.15 -3.27 24.07
C GLY A 67 20.09 -2.17 24.04
N ALA A 68 19.18 -2.19 23.06
CA ALA A 68 18.05 -1.27 22.94
C ALA A 68 16.70 -1.93 23.31
N GLU A 69 16.73 -3.12 23.93
CA GLU A 69 15.53 -3.80 24.41
C GLU A 69 14.83 -3.00 25.52
N GLY A 70 13.50 -3.01 25.52
CA GLY A 70 12.70 -2.32 26.52
C GLY A 70 11.20 -2.42 26.26
N PHE A 71 10.41 -1.88 27.20
CA PHE A 71 8.97 -1.81 27.05
C PHE A 71 8.56 -0.81 25.96
N VAL A 72 7.49 -1.14 25.23
CA VAL A 72 6.84 -0.18 24.32
C VAL A 72 6.26 0.96 25.15
N LEU A 73 6.40 2.18 24.63
CA LEU A 73 5.92 3.39 25.28
C LEU A 73 4.39 3.54 25.17
N ASP A 74 3.77 4.23 26.12
CA ASP A 74 2.33 4.55 26.09
C ASP A 74 2.06 5.73 25.13
N HIS A 75 1.41 5.45 24.00
CA HIS A 75 1.09 6.44 22.97
C HIS A 75 -0.08 7.37 23.36
N LEU A 76 -0.80 7.05 24.43
CA LEU A 76 -1.86 7.89 25.01
C LEU A 76 -1.32 8.82 26.11
N SER A 77 -0.04 8.69 26.50
CA SER A 77 0.58 9.48 27.58
C SER A 77 1.56 10.51 27.04
N ARG A 78 1.21 11.79 27.17
CA ARG A 78 2.09 12.90 26.76
C ARG A 78 3.45 12.84 27.45
N LYS A 79 3.45 12.46 28.74
CA LYS A 79 4.67 12.31 29.54
C LYS A 79 5.59 11.22 29.00
N ALA A 80 5.03 10.09 28.54
CA ALA A 80 5.82 9.01 27.94
C ALA A 80 6.44 9.46 26.60
N ILE A 81 5.69 10.19 25.78
CA ILE A 81 6.18 10.74 24.51
C ILE A 81 7.31 11.74 24.73
N ASP A 82 7.12 12.73 25.61
CA ASP A 82 8.17 13.72 25.89
C ASP A 82 9.43 13.05 26.44
N HIS A 83 9.29 12.00 27.28
CA HIS A 83 10.44 11.24 27.77
C HIS A 83 11.15 10.48 26.65
N HIS A 84 10.42 9.83 25.75
CA HIS A 84 11.00 9.11 24.62
C HIS A 84 11.72 10.05 23.65
N LEU A 85 11.09 11.19 23.32
CA LEU A 85 11.72 12.21 22.46
C LEU A 85 13.04 12.70 23.07
N ASN A 86 13.06 13.03 24.36
CA ASN A 86 14.27 13.53 25.02
C ASN A 86 15.37 12.47 25.19
N THR A 87 14.99 11.20 25.44
CA THR A 87 15.93 10.15 25.83
C THR A 87 16.44 9.34 24.64
N VAL A 88 15.63 9.21 23.58
CA VAL A 88 15.91 8.38 22.41
C VAL A 88 16.04 9.24 21.16
N ALA A 89 15.02 10.01 20.81
CA ALA A 89 14.99 10.73 19.53
C ALA A 89 16.05 11.84 19.45
N GLU A 90 16.21 12.64 20.52
CA GLU A 90 17.19 13.72 20.62
C GLU A 90 18.64 13.24 20.43
N PRO A 91 19.15 12.22 21.16
CA PRO A 91 20.48 11.68 20.90
C PRO A 91 20.66 11.12 19.49
N LEU A 92 19.68 10.37 18.95
CA LEU A 92 19.76 9.80 17.61
C LEU A 92 19.86 10.88 16.54
N LEU A 93 19.06 11.94 16.68
CA LEU A 93 19.10 13.04 15.74
C LEU A 93 20.40 13.85 15.83
N LYS A 94 20.90 14.10 17.05
CA LYS A 94 22.19 14.79 17.24
C LYS A 94 23.36 14.06 16.59
N ALA A 95 23.29 12.73 16.43
CA ALA A 95 24.31 11.96 15.74
C ALA A 95 24.45 12.31 14.25
N PHE A 96 23.45 12.94 13.64
CA PHE A 96 23.51 13.45 12.26
C PHE A 96 24.19 14.84 12.13
N GLY A 97 24.51 15.50 13.26
CA GLY A 97 25.08 16.85 13.24
C GLY A 97 24.15 17.87 12.58
N ASP A 98 24.70 18.69 11.68
CA ASP A 98 23.96 19.75 10.97
C ASP A 98 23.20 19.27 9.72
N GLN A 99 23.17 17.96 9.47
CA GLN A 99 22.56 17.34 8.29
C GLN A 99 21.44 16.37 8.71
N PRO A 100 20.30 16.86 9.21
CA PRO A 100 19.22 15.99 9.64
C PRO A 100 18.71 15.13 8.46
N PRO A 101 18.22 13.91 8.72
CA PRO A 101 17.66 13.07 7.67
C PRO A 101 16.42 13.72 7.05
N TYR A 102 16.08 13.31 5.83
CA TYR A 102 14.88 13.79 5.12
C TYR A 102 13.60 13.65 5.97
N ALA A 103 13.48 12.52 6.68
CA ALA A 103 12.37 12.25 7.58
C ALA A 103 12.80 11.35 8.76
N VAL A 104 12.09 11.48 9.88
CA VAL A 104 11.98 10.46 10.93
C VAL A 104 10.71 9.65 10.71
N PHE A 105 10.73 8.38 11.09
CA PHE A 105 9.69 7.43 10.72
C PHE A 105 9.03 6.78 11.95
N SER A 106 7.70 6.77 11.98
CA SER A 106 6.90 5.84 12.78
C SER A 106 6.35 4.75 11.87
N ASP A 107 6.76 3.52 12.15
CA ASP A 107 6.18 2.30 11.61
C ASP A 107 4.69 2.19 12.01
N SER A 108 3.99 1.22 11.43
CA SER A 108 2.61 0.88 11.74
C SER A 108 2.43 0.64 13.24
N LEU A 109 1.30 1.10 13.77
CA LEU A 109 1.07 1.07 15.22
C LEU A 109 0.72 -0.37 15.65
N GLU A 110 1.68 -1.04 16.29
CA GLU A 110 1.54 -2.41 16.81
C GLU A 110 1.59 -2.45 18.34
N VAL A 111 0.93 -1.51 19.03
CA VAL A 111 0.97 -1.38 20.50
C VAL A 111 -0.10 -2.25 21.15
N TYR A 112 -0.01 -3.57 20.94
CA TYR A 112 -1.06 -4.52 21.29
C TYR A 112 -1.52 -4.44 22.74
N GLY A 113 -2.84 -4.50 22.92
CA GLY A 113 -3.47 -4.47 24.23
C GLY A 113 -3.47 -3.09 24.89
N THR A 114 -3.00 -2.04 24.20
CA THR A 114 -3.14 -0.66 24.68
C THR A 114 -4.59 -0.20 24.54
N ASP A 115 -5.19 0.19 25.65
CA ASP A 115 -6.58 0.63 25.65
C ASP A 115 -6.93 1.61 26.78
N TRP A 116 -5.89 2.07 27.50
CA TRP A 116 -5.98 2.88 28.71
C TRP A 116 -4.71 3.70 28.95
N THR A 117 -4.82 4.78 29.73
CA THR A 117 -3.70 5.55 30.30
C THR A 117 -4.05 6.09 31.69
N ASP A 118 -3.06 6.57 32.45
CA ASP A 118 -3.20 6.88 33.88
C ASP A 118 -4.32 7.89 34.21
N ASP A 119 -4.51 8.88 33.33
CA ASP A 119 -5.47 9.98 33.44
C ASP A 119 -6.71 9.79 32.53
N PHE A 120 -6.93 8.58 32.00
CA PHE A 120 -7.97 8.32 31.00
C PHE A 120 -9.38 8.69 31.48
N LEU A 121 -9.75 8.39 32.73
CA LEU A 121 -11.09 8.73 33.25
C LEU A 121 -11.32 10.25 33.32
N GLU A 122 -10.29 11.01 33.67
CA GLU A 122 -10.35 12.46 33.78
C GLU A 122 -10.49 13.08 32.39
N GLU A 123 -9.70 12.61 31.44
CA GLU A 123 -9.78 13.02 30.03
C GLU A 123 -11.11 12.63 29.39
N PHE A 124 -11.61 11.43 29.66
CA PHE A 124 -12.91 10.97 29.19
C PHE A 124 -14.02 11.91 29.69
N GLN A 125 -14.06 12.16 31.01
CA GLN A 125 -15.09 13.02 31.59
C GLN A 125 -15.01 14.44 31.02
N ARG A 126 -13.81 14.99 30.84
CA ARG A 126 -13.58 16.30 30.23
C ARG A 126 -14.11 16.38 28.79
N ARG A 127 -13.93 15.32 28.01
CA ARG A 127 -14.22 15.29 26.56
C ARG A 127 -15.66 14.88 26.24
N ARG A 128 -16.24 13.97 27.03
CA ARG A 128 -17.57 13.37 26.79
C ARG A 128 -18.64 13.91 27.73
N GLY A 129 -18.25 14.56 28.82
CA GLY A 129 -19.16 15.26 29.73
C GLY A 129 -19.84 14.37 30.78
N TYR A 130 -19.42 13.11 30.94
CA TYR A 130 -19.96 12.19 31.96
C TYR A 130 -18.88 11.25 32.51
N ASP A 131 -19.11 10.70 33.71
CA ASP A 131 -18.19 9.76 34.34
C ASP A 131 -18.31 8.37 33.69
N LEU A 132 -17.22 7.84 33.14
CA LEU A 132 -17.16 6.51 32.55
C LEU A 132 -17.18 5.39 33.58
N LYS A 133 -16.73 5.69 34.82
CA LYS A 133 -16.47 4.68 35.85
C LYS A 133 -17.66 3.77 36.12
N PRO A 134 -18.92 4.24 36.24
CA PRO A 134 -20.08 3.38 36.45
C PRO A 134 -20.35 2.38 35.31
N TYR A 135 -19.79 2.63 34.13
CA TYR A 135 -20.08 1.90 32.89
C TYR A 135 -18.98 0.94 32.47
N LEU A 136 -17.90 0.80 33.26
CA LEU A 136 -16.80 -0.13 32.96
C LEU A 136 -17.28 -1.57 32.69
N PRO A 137 -18.29 -2.13 33.39
CA PRO A 137 -18.87 -3.42 33.03
C PRO A 137 -19.44 -3.53 31.63
N ALA A 138 -20.18 -2.52 31.19
CA ALA A 138 -20.81 -2.50 29.87
C ALA A 138 -19.76 -2.43 28.75
N ILE A 139 -18.70 -1.63 28.93
CA ILE A 139 -17.61 -1.51 27.94
C ILE A 139 -16.89 -2.86 27.76
N HIS A 140 -16.51 -3.51 28.87
CA HIS A 140 -15.74 -4.75 28.83
C HIS A 140 -16.59 -5.93 28.35
N SER A 141 -17.80 -6.09 28.87
CA SER A 141 -18.66 -7.22 28.49
C SER A 141 -19.35 -7.04 27.14
N GLY A 142 -19.59 -5.80 26.72
CA GLY A 142 -20.49 -5.50 25.60
C GLY A 142 -21.96 -5.73 25.91
N ALA A 143 -22.32 -5.99 27.18
CA ALA A 143 -23.68 -6.29 27.59
C ALA A 143 -24.49 -5.00 27.85
N GLY A 144 -25.77 -5.06 27.48
CA GLY A 144 -26.72 -3.95 27.65
C GLY A 144 -26.91 -3.12 26.38
N ALA A 145 -28.07 -2.47 26.26
CA ALA A 145 -28.46 -1.72 25.06
C ALA A 145 -27.52 -0.54 24.74
N ASP A 146 -26.86 0.02 25.76
CA ASP A 146 -26.00 1.19 25.65
C ASP A 146 -24.53 0.84 25.40
N ALA A 147 -24.15 -0.44 25.43
CA ALA A 147 -22.74 -0.86 25.39
C ALA A 147 -22.01 -0.36 24.13
N GLY A 148 -22.66 -0.39 22.97
CA GLY A 148 -22.07 0.11 21.73
C GLY A 148 -21.81 1.62 21.77
N ALA A 149 -22.73 2.41 22.32
CA ALA A 149 -22.57 3.86 22.45
C ALA A 149 -21.47 4.22 23.47
N LEU A 150 -21.34 3.44 24.54
CA LEU A 150 -20.27 3.59 25.54
C LEU A 150 -18.89 3.21 24.97
N ARG A 151 -18.82 2.12 24.18
CA ARG A 151 -17.59 1.72 23.48
C ARG A 151 -17.17 2.75 22.45
N HIS A 152 -18.13 3.31 21.73
CA HIS A 152 -17.90 4.42 20.81
C HIS A 152 -17.12 5.56 21.50
N ASP A 153 -17.69 6.11 22.57
CA ASP A 153 -17.10 7.26 23.27
C ASP A 153 -15.73 6.92 23.88
N TRP A 154 -15.56 5.68 24.34
CA TRP A 154 -14.29 5.17 24.87
C TRP A 154 -13.20 5.09 23.80
N VAL A 155 -13.48 4.52 22.62
CA VAL A 155 -12.47 4.49 21.54
C VAL A 155 -12.22 5.88 20.97
N GLN A 156 -13.26 6.69 20.78
CA GLN A 156 -13.10 8.05 20.28
C GLN A 156 -12.17 8.87 21.19
N THR A 157 -12.29 8.72 22.51
CA THR A 157 -11.38 9.33 23.48
C THR A 157 -9.93 8.87 23.26
N GLN A 158 -9.69 7.57 23.01
CA GLN A 158 -8.35 7.08 22.70
C GLN A 158 -7.80 7.70 21.41
N THR A 159 -8.58 7.72 20.33
CA THR A 159 -8.15 8.34 19.06
C THR A 159 -7.78 9.82 19.23
N GLU A 160 -8.58 10.58 19.98
CA GLU A 160 -8.28 11.97 20.29
C GLU A 160 -6.98 12.12 21.10
N LEU A 161 -6.73 11.22 22.06
CA LEU A 161 -5.51 11.23 22.88
C LEU A 161 -4.26 10.88 22.05
N VAL A 162 -4.30 9.87 21.17
CA VAL A 162 -3.17 9.55 20.28
C VAL A 162 -2.83 10.74 19.37
N ASN A 163 -3.87 11.37 18.81
CA ASN A 163 -3.72 12.54 17.95
C ASN A 163 -3.03 13.70 18.69
N GLU A 164 -3.51 14.03 19.90
CA GLU A 164 -3.02 15.15 20.70
C GLU A 164 -1.64 14.88 21.33
N ARG A 165 -1.41 13.67 21.81
CA ARG A 165 -0.29 13.35 22.71
C ARG A 165 0.87 12.65 22.01
N TYR A 166 0.63 11.97 20.89
CA TYR A 166 1.65 11.28 20.11
C TYR A 166 1.90 11.92 18.75
N LEU A 167 0.91 11.91 17.85
CA LEU A 167 1.13 12.34 16.46
C LEU A 167 1.51 13.81 16.36
N THR A 168 0.80 14.69 17.08
CA THR A 168 1.07 16.13 17.06
C THR A 168 2.46 16.45 17.64
N PRO A 169 2.83 15.99 18.86
CA PRO A 169 4.13 16.32 19.44
C PRO A 169 5.33 15.75 18.67
N VAL A 170 5.22 14.55 18.09
CA VAL A 170 6.28 13.98 17.25
C VAL A 170 6.46 14.80 15.96
N ASN A 171 5.35 15.24 15.33
CA ASN A 171 5.42 16.12 14.17
C ASN A 171 6.05 17.49 14.52
N ASP A 172 5.66 18.08 15.65
CA ASP A 172 6.20 19.36 16.10
C ASP A 172 7.70 19.25 16.45
N TRP A 173 8.09 18.14 17.07
CA TRP A 173 9.49 17.82 17.30
C TRP A 173 10.26 17.67 15.99
N ALA A 174 9.73 16.95 14.98
CA ALA A 174 10.37 16.82 13.68
C ALA A 174 10.56 18.18 12.97
N LYS A 175 9.52 19.03 12.98
CA LYS A 175 9.58 20.39 12.41
C LYS A 175 10.64 21.25 13.09
N LYS A 176 10.70 21.22 14.43
CA LYS A 176 11.71 21.96 15.22
C LYS A 176 13.14 21.58 14.80
N HIS A 177 13.31 20.34 14.35
CA HIS A 177 14.58 19.76 13.93
C HIS A 177 14.82 19.80 12.42
N LYS A 178 14.00 20.54 11.66
CA LYS A 178 14.14 20.69 10.20
C LYS A 178 14.12 19.35 9.46
N THR A 179 13.38 18.38 10.00
CA THR A 179 13.09 17.08 9.35
C THR A 179 11.57 16.90 9.24
N GLN A 180 11.13 15.83 8.59
CA GLN A 180 9.72 15.52 8.39
C GLN A 180 9.30 14.33 9.23
N PHE A 181 8.05 14.34 9.71
CA PHE A 181 7.46 13.16 10.33
C PHE A 181 6.72 12.32 9.27
N ARG A 182 7.28 11.16 8.95
CA ARG A 182 6.69 10.12 8.10
C ARG A 182 6.05 9.05 8.99
N SER A 183 4.82 8.65 8.70
CA SER A 183 4.08 7.77 9.61
C SER A 183 3.10 6.87 8.88
N GLN A 184 3.17 5.58 9.18
CA GLN A 184 2.11 4.61 8.91
C GLN A 184 1.03 4.75 9.99
N THR A 185 0.10 5.68 9.75
CA THR A 185 -0.91 6.07 10.75
C THR A 185 -2.13 5.16 10.68
N TYR A 186 -1.93 3.91 11.05
CA TYR A 186 -2.95 2.85 11.17
C TYR A 186 -2.49 1.81 12.21
N GLY A 187 -3.41 0.99 12.71
CA GLY A 187 -3.11 -0.02 13.73
C GLY A 187 -3.68 0.30 15.12
N GLU A 188 -2.94 -0.08 16.17
CA GLU A 188 -3.29 0.06 17.59
C GLU A 188 -2.25 0.93 18.31
N PRO A 189 -2.65 2.00 19.04
CA PRO A 189 -4.03 2.42 19.37
C PRO A 189 -4.82 2.98 18.17
N ALA A 190 -6.15 3.08 18.31
CA ALA A 190 -7.02 3.51 17.22
C ALA A 190 -6.66 4.91 16.72
N VAL A 191 -6.31 4.99 15.45
CA VAL A 191 -6.17 6.21 14.66
C VAL A 191 -7.09 6.15 13.45
N SER A 192 -7.62 7.29 13.02
CA SER A 192 -8.52 7.38 11.87
C SER A 192 -7.76 7.72 10.59
N MET A 193 -8.43 7.66 9.43
CA MET A 193 -7.89 8.23 8.20
C MET A 193 -7.47 9.69 8.43
N SER A 194 -8.36 10.47 9.07
CA SER A 194 -8.11 11.87 9.37
C SER A 194 -6.93 12.12 10.31
N SER A 195 -6.49 11.17 11.13
CA SER A 195 -5.26 11.31 11.93
C SER A 195 -4.02 11.60 11.08
N ASN A 196 -3.99 11.14 9.81
CA ASN A 196 -2.91 11.42 8.87
C ASN A 196 -2.73 12.93 8.56
N ARG A 197 -3.72 13.79 8.85
CA ARG A 197 -3.55 15.25 8.72
C ARG A 197 -2.40 15.78 9.58
N LEU A 198 -2.12 15.10 10.71
CA LEU A 198 -1.17 15.52 11.74
C LEU A 198 0.29 15.18 11.39
N VAL A 199 0.55 14.37 10.37
CA VAL A 199 1.90 13.96 9.97
C VAL A 199 2.34 14.68 8.69
N ALA A 200 3.64 14.86 8.46
CA ALA A 200 4.13 15.56 7.27
C ALA A 200 4.00 14.68 6.01
N LEU A 201 4.37 13.40 6.13
CA LEU A 201 4.37 12.42 5.05
C LEU A 201 3.51 11.21 5.46
N PRO A 202 2.24 11.14 5.04
CA PRO A 202 1.42 9.95 5.24
C PRO A 202 2.06 8.78 4.50
N GLU A 203 2.15 7.64 5.18
CA GLU A 203 2.68 6.41 4.61
C GLU A 203 1.66 5.29 4.65
N GLY A 204 1.52 4.58 3.54
CA GLY A 204 0.77 3.33 3.44
C GLY A 204 1.66 2.11 3.30
N GLU A 205 1.02 0.96 3.09
CA GLU A 205 1.68 -0.32 2.79
C GLU A 205 0.69 -1.22 2.06
N GLY A 206 1.22 -2.05 1.15
CA GLY A 206 0.48 -3.14 0.52
C GLY A 206 -0.14 -2.80 -0.84
N PRO A 207 -0.11 -3.72 -1.81
CA PRO A 207 -0.57 -3.49 -3.19
C PRO A 207 -2.07 -3.81 -3.43
N GLN A 208 -2.89 -3.90 -2.38
CA GLN A 208 -4.28 -4.35 -2.48
C GLN A 208 -5.24 -3.29 -3.06
N PHE A 209 -5.03 -2.88 -4.32
CA PHE A 209 -5.77 -1.77 -4.94
C PHE A 209 -7.27 -2.02 -5.18
N ARG A 210 -7.74 -3.28 -5.17
CA ARG A 210 -9.17 -3.62 -5.38
C ARG A 210 -9.93 -3.93 -4.09
N THR A 211 -9.39 -3.58 -2.92
CA THR A 211 -10.08 -3.73 -1.63
C THR A 211 -9.69 -2.57 -0.71
N PHE A 212 -10.19 -2.59 0.53
CA PHE A 212 -9.65 -1.75 1.59
C PHE A 212 -8.15 -1.98 1.77
N SER A 213 -7.38 -0.90 1.78
CA SER A 213 -5.93 -0.95 1.95
C SER A 213 -5.42 0.24 2.77
N PHE A 214 -4.35 0.00 3.52
CA PHE A 214 -3.64 1.07 4.24
C PHE A 214 -3.00 2.06 3.26
N THR A 215 -2.56 1.59 2.10
CA THR A 215 -2.13 2.45 0.98
C THR A 215 -3.19 3.47 0.58
N ARG A 216 -4.43 3.04 0.33
CA ARG A 216 -5.50 3.98 -0.04
C ARG A 216 -5.93 4.86 1.12
N LEU A 217 -5.81 4.39 2.37
CA LEU A 217 -6.02 5.22 3.56
C LEU A 217 -5.07 6.43 3.57
N ALA A 218 -3.77 6.20 3.35
CA ALA A 218 -2.75 7.24 3.32
C ALA A 218 -2.91 8.19 2.12
N THR A 219 -3.21 7.65 0.93
CA THR A 219 -3.37 8.48 -0.28
C THR A 219 -4.63 9.33 -0.24
N SER A 220 -5.75 8.79 0.25
CA SER A 220 -6.98 9.56 0.46
C SER A 220 -6.75 10.72 1.43
N ALA A 221 -6.04 10.48 2.54
CA ALA A 221 -5.67 11.54 3.46
C ALA A 221 -4.75 12.58 2.80
N GLY A 222 -3.77 12.15 2.01
CA GLY A 222 -2.90 13.06 1.27
C GLY A 222 -3.67 13.92 0.26
N HIS A 223 -4.64 13.35 -0.44
CA HIS A 223 -5.52 14.06 -1.36
C HIS A 223 -6.40 15.10 -0.64
N LEU A 224 -7.06 14.71 0.46
CA LEU A 224 -7.96 15.58 1.22
C LEU A 224 -7.22 16.72 1.93
N TYR A 225 -6.09 16.41 2.56
CA TYR A 225 -5.30 17.38 3.35
C TYR A 225 -4.19 18.05 2.54
N ASN A 226 -4.26 17.98 1.21
CA ASN A 226 -3.36 18.64 0.26
C ASN A 226 -1.86 18.37 0.54
N LYS A 227 -1.51 17.11 0.79
CA LYS A 227 -0.14 16.65 0.97
C LYS A 227 0.37 16.09 -0.36
N PRO A 228 1.30 16.78 -1.03
CA PRO A 228 1.71 16.41 -2.40
C PRO A 228 2.54 15.13 -2.46
N VAL A 229 3.21 14.77 -1.36
CA VAL A 229 4.04 13.56 -1.26
C VAL A 229 3.34 12.56 -0.34
N ILE A 230 3.03 11.38 -0.89
CA ILE A 230 2.45 10.26 -0.17
C ILE A 230 3.34 9.06 -0.39
N SER A 231 3.88 8.52 0.69
CA SER A 231 4.80 7.40 0.63
C SER A 231 4.14 6.06 0.87
N ALA A 232 4.83 4.98 0.50
CA ALA A 232 4.45 3.63 0.89
C ALA A 232 5.69 2.80 1.22
N GLU A 233 5.63 2.04 2.30
CA GLU A 233 6.48 0.86 2.45
C GLU A 233 6.11 -0.12 1.33
N THR A 234 7.09 -0.46 0.49
CA THR A 234 6.88 -1.16 -0.77
C THR A 234 7.75 -2.40 -0.85
N TRP A 235 7.22 -3.50 -1.40
CA TRP A 235 7.92 -4.76 -1.68
C TRP A 235 8.24 -5.66 -0.47
N THR A 236 7.55 -5.42 0.65
CA THR A 236 7.55 -6.35 1.80
C THR A 236 7.00 -7.70 1.35
N TRP A 237 7.77 -8.76 1.59
CA TRP A 237 7.51 -10.14 1.13
C TRP A 237 7.50 -10.34 -0.39
N LEU A 238 8.06 -9.41 -1.17
CA LEU A 238 8.08 -9.56 -2.64
C LEU A 238 8.90 -10.79 -3.04
N HIS A 239 8.24 -11.71 -3.74
CA HIS A 239 8.79 -12.94 -4.30
C HIS A 239 9.69 -13.70 -3.30
N SER A 240 9.10 -14.11 -2.16
CA SER A 240 9.78 -14.93 -1.16
C SER A 240 10.25 -16.27 -1.75
N PRO A 241 11.44 -16.79 -1.38
CA PRO A 241 12.36 -16.32 -0.32
C PRO A 241 13.22 -15.11 -0.72
N ALA A 242 13.97 -14.58 0.25
CA ALA A 242 14.98 -13.54 0.01
C ALA A 242 15.86 -13.87 -1.21
N PHE A 243 16.21 -12.83 -1.98
CA PHE A 243 16.93 -12.89 -3.26
C PHE A 243 16.17 -13.40 -4.49
N SER A 244 14.88 -13.75 -4.39
CA SER A 244 14.11 -14.24 -5.56
C SER A 244 13.37 -13.14 -6.35
N ALA A 245 13.26 -11.93 -5.79
CA ALA A 245 12.61 -10.82 -6.45
C ALA A 245 13.32 -10.35 -7.72
N THR A 246 12.52 -10.08 -8.76
CA THR A 246 12.94 -9.60 -10.07
C THR A 246 12.56 -8.13 -10.27
N PRO A 247 13.17 -7.43 -11.23
CA PRO A 247 12.72 -6.09 -11.65
C PRO A 247 11.25 -6.04 -12.08
N LEU A 248 10.72 -7.10 -12.71
CA LEU A 248 9.32 -7.17 -13.11
C LEU A 248 8.39 -7.26 -11.89
N ASP A 249 8.78 -8.02 -10.86
CA ASP A 249 8.05 -8.07 -9.59
C ASP A 249 7.94 -6.67 -8.98
N MET A 250 9.06 -5.93 -8.97
CA MET A 250 9.12 -4.58 -8.43
C MET A 250 8.15 -3.65 -9.15
N LYS A 251 8.16 -3.66 -10.50
CA LYS A 251 7.23 -2.86 -11.30
C LYS A 251 5.78 -3.27 -11.11
N ALA A 252 5.48 -4.57 -11.10
CA ALA A 252 4.11 -5.05 -10.98
C ALA A 252 3.47 -4.61 -9.65
N GLU A 253 4.22 -4.68 -8.54
CA GLU A 253 3.73 -4.19 -7.25
C GLU A 253 3.64 -2.67 -7.20
N ALA A 254 4.68 -1.97 -7.68
CA ALA A 254 4.71 -0.51 -7.72
C ALA A 254 3.54 0.07 -8.53
N ASP A 255 3.17 -0.54 -9.65
CA ASP A 255 2.04 -0.09 -10.48
C ASP A 255 0.71 -0.20 -9.74
N ARG A 256 0.51 -1.25 -8.93
CA ARG A 256 -0.67 -1.37 -8.07
C ARG A 256 -0.69 -0.33 -6.96
N MET A 257 0.47 0.12 -6.49
CA MET A 257 0.56 1.24 -5.54
C MET A 257 0.32 2.60 -6.22
N LEU A 258 0.84 2.82 -7.43
CA LEU A 258 0.58 4.01 -8.24
C LEU A 258 -0.92 4.17 -8.52
N LEU A 259 -1.63 3.08 -8.84
CA LEU A 259 -3.09 3.07 -9.03
C LEU A 259 -3.89 3.51 -7.80
N GLN A 260 -3.29 3.42 -6.61
CA GLN A 260 -3.88 3.89 -5.36
C GLN A 260 -3.49 5.33 -5.01
N GLY A 261 -2.53 5.94 -5.71
CA GLY A 261 -2.09 7.33 -5.51
C GLY A 261 -0.73 7.49 -4.82
N VAL A 262 0.02 6.41 -4.58
CA VAL A 262 1.39 6.50 -4.05
C VAL A 262 2.28 7.25 -5.02
N ASN A 263 3.18 8.09 -4.49
CA ASN A 263 4.14 8.81 -5.33
C ASN A 263 5.53 8.97 -4.67
N LEU A 264 5.82 8.18 -3.63
CA LEU A 264 7.15 8.02 -3.04
C LEU A 264 7.30 6.58 -2.52
N PHE A 265 8.12 5.77 -3.19
CA PHE A 265 8.36 4.38 -2.76
C PHE A 265 9.47 4.32 -1.73
N VAL A 266 9.25 3.57 -0.65
CA VAL A 266 10.28 3.21 0.33
C VAL A 266 10.42 1.70 0.34
N GLY A 267 11.51 1.20 -0.24
CA GLY A 267 11.70 -0.23 -0.48
C GLY A 267 12.04 -1.03 0.77
N HIS A 268 11.28 -2.09 1.01
CA HIS A 268 11.48 -3.10 2.04
C HIS A 268 12.07 -4.39 1.42
N GLY A 269 13.35 -4.72 1.55
CA GLY A 269 14.38 -3.92 2.21
C GLY A 269 15.72 -3.95 1.49
N TRP A 270 16.63 -3.16 2.05
CA TRP A 270 18.03 -3.07 1.66
C TRP A 270 18.90 -3.43 2.87
N PRO A 271 19.06 -4.73 3.17
CA PRO A 271 19.91 -5.15 4.28
C PRO A 271 21.35 -4.70 4.04
N TYR A 272 22.00 -4.19 5.09
CA TYR A 272 23.42 -3.88 5.07
C TYR A 272 24.24 -5.17 5.06
N THR A 273 25.13 -5.30 4.09
CA THR A 273 26.13 -6.37 4.01
C THR A 273 27.50 -5.80 4.39
N PRO A 274 28.12 -6.24 5.50
CA PRO A 274 29.46 -5.81 5.86
C PRO A 274 30.52 -6.22 4.83
N PRO A 275 31.57 -5.41 4.60
CA PRO A 275 32.71 -5.81 3.76
C PRO A 275 33.32 -7.15 4.18
N GLY A 276 33.65 -7.99 3.20
CA GLY A 276 34.20 -9.33 3.43
C GLY A 276 33.16 -10.43 3.70
N SER A 277 31.86 -10.10 3.67
CA SER A 277 30.80 -11.11 3.75
C SER A 277 30.75 -11.96 2.47
N PRO A 278 30.44 -13.27 2.57
CA PRO A 278 30.17 -14.10 1.40
C PRO A 278 28.99 -13.59 0.59
N GLU A 279 29.08 -13.67 -0.75
CA GLU A 279 27.96 -13.37 -1.65
C GLU A 279 26.81 -14.38 -1.45
N PRO A 280 25.53 -13.94 -1.49
CA PRO A 280 25.05 -12.60 -1.87
C PRO A 280 24.88 -11.60 -0.72
N GLY A 281 25.57 -11.81 0.40
CA GLY A 281 25.48 -10.93 1.55
C GLY A 281 24.31 -11.24 2.48
N TYR A 282 23.98 -10.27 3.32
CA TYR A 282 22.98 -10.47 4.38
C TYR A 282 21.57 -10.32 3.83
N SER A 283 20.64 -11.10 4.37
CA SER A 283 19.21 -10.93 4.15
C SER A 283 18.51 -10.57 5.45
N PHE A 284 17.38 -9.89 5.32
CA PHE A 284 16.43 -9.71 6.40
C PHE A 284 15.52 -10.95 6.51
N TYR A 285 14.84 -11.17 7.65
CA TYR A 285 13.98 -12.35 7.81
C TYR A 285 12.80 -12.36 6.83
N ALA A 286 12.38 -11.19 6.37
CA ALA A 286 11.36 -11.00 5.35
C ALA A 286 12.01 -10.73 4.00
N ALA A 287 11.43 -11.29 2.95
CA ALA A 287 11.75 -10.90 1.59
C ALA A 287 11.29 -9.43 1.34
N ALA A 288 11.83 -8.72 0.35
CA ALA A 288 12.92 -9.14 -0.52
C ALA A 288 14.28 -8.52 -0.14
N VAL A 289 15.27 -8.65 -1.03
CA VAL A 289 16.59 -8.02 -0.91
C VAL A 289 16.89 -7.26 -2.19
N PHE A 290 16.93 -5.93 -2.07
CA PHE A 290 17.14 -4.99 -3.18
C PHE A 290 18.44 -4.22 -2.98
N ASN A 291 19.57 -4.90 -3.11
CA ASN A 291 20.90 -4.31 -3.04
C ASN A 291 21.78 -4.73 -4.23
N ASP A 292 22.96 -4.15 -4.31
CA ASP A 292 23.96 -4.35 -5.38
C ASP A 292 24.61 -5.73 -5.40
N HIS A 293 24.27 -6.60 -4.45
CA HIS A 293 24.63 -8.01 -4.47
C HIS A 293 23.70 -8.86 -5.36
N GLN A 294 22.59 -8.31 -5.84
CA GLN A 294 21.77 -8.95 -6.88
C GLN A 294 22.43 -8.78 -8.25
N PRO A 295 22.66 -9.84 -9.06
CA PRO A 295 23.28 -9.69 -10.37
C PRO A 295 22.51 -8.75 -11.29
N TRP A 296 21.17 -8.81 -11.27
CA TRP A 296 20.30 -7.94 -12.06
C TRP A 296 20.35 -6.47 -11.65
N TRP A 297 21.07 -6.10 -10.59
CA TRP A 297 21.24 -4.71 -10.15
C TRP A 297 21.79 -3.78 -11.26
N ASN A 298 22.46 -4.34 -12.26
CA ASN A 298 22.90 -3.60 -13.44
C ASN A 298 21.76 -2.87 -14.20
N VAL A 299 20.51 -3.33 -14.10
CA VAL A 299 19.34 -2.64 -14.68
C VAL A 299 18.56 -1.78 -13.67
N MET A 300 18.96 -1.76 -12.40
CA MET A 300 18.31 -0.95 -11.36
C MET A 300 18.22 0.55 -11.69
N PRO A 301 19.20 1.17 -12.39
CA PRO A 301 19.04 2.55 -12.88
C PRO A 301 17.84 2.78 -13.80
N ASP A 302 17.49 1.82 -14.67
CA ASP A 302 16.33 1.94 -15.56
C ASP A 302 15.01 1.71 -14.78
N VAL A 303 15.00 0.76 -13.84
CA VAL A 303 13.88 0.51 -12.92
C VAL A 303 13.58 1.77 -12.09
N THR A 304 14.59 2.34 -11.45
CA THR A 304 14.43 3.54 -10.62
C THR A 304 14.12 4.79 -11.43
N SER A 305 14.59 4.89 -12.68
CA SER A 305 14.19 5.95 -13.61
C SER A 305 12.70 5.88 -13.93
N TYR A 306 12.16 4.68 -14.18
CA TYR A 306 10.72 4.47 -14.35
C TYR A 306 9.94 4.92 -13.11
N LEU A 307 10.33 4.45 -11.92
CA LEU A 307 9.68 4.82 -10.65
C LEU A 307 9.77 6.32 -10.36
N GLY A 308 10.89 6.96 -10.67
CA GLY A 308 11.10 8.39 -10.52
C GLY A 308 10.20 9.22 -11.44
N ARG A 309 10.08 8.84 -12.71
CA ARG A 309 9.22 9.54 -13.68
C ARG A 309 7.73 9.39 -13.33
N THR A 310 7.28 8.19 -12.98
CA THR A 310 5.88 7.99 -12.57
C THR A 310 5.55 8.71 -11.26
N SER A 311 6.45 8.66 -10.28
CA SER A 311 6.33 9.45 -9.04
C SER A 311 6.23 10.94 -9.31
N TYR A 312 7.08 11.48 -10.19
CA TYR A 312 7.02 12.89 -10.59
C TYR A 312 5.67 13.25 -11.21
N LEU A 313 5.19 12.46 -12.17
CA LEU A 313 3.93 12.69 -12.85
C LEU A 313 2.73 12.64 -11.90
N LEU A 314 2.70 11.69 -10.96
CA LEU A 314 1.62 11.58 -9.97
C LEU A 314 1.63 12.66 -8.89
N ARG A 315 2.68 13.49 -8.81
CA ARG A 315 2.71 14.69 -7.95
C ARG A 315 2.15 15.94 -8.65
N GLN A 316 1.99 15.94 -9.97
CA GLN A 316 1.58 17.14 -10.72
C GLN A 316 0.09 17.46 -10.55
N GLY A 317 -0.28 18.75 -10.50
CA GLY A 317 -1.68 19.16 -10.45
C GLY A 317 -2.42 18.70 -9.19
N ARG A 318 -3.65 18.17 -9.33
CA ARG A 318 -4.48 17.64 -8.23
C ARG A 318 -5.06 16.25 -8.56
N PRO A 319 -5.39 15.42 -7.56
CA PRO A 319 -6.09 14.16 -7.82
C PRO A 319 -7.48 14.43 -8.43
N ALA A 320 -7.95 13.52 -9.27
CA ALA A 320 -9.22 13.65 -10.00
C ALA A 320 -10.17 12.48 -9.71
N ASN A 321 -10.27 12.07 -8.45
CA ASN A 321 -11.22 11.06 -7.98
C ASN A 321 -12.59 11.74 -7.77
N ASP A 322 -13.66 11.18 -8.36
CA ASP A 322 -15.02 11.73 -8.23
C ASP A 322 -15.87 11.00 -7.20
N VAL A 323 -15.41 9.85 -6.73
CA VAL A 323 -16.14 9.02 -5.77
C VAL A 323 -15.41 9.08 -4.43
N ALA A 324 -16.14 9.42 -3.37
CA ALA A 324 -15.70 9.25 -2.01
C ALA A 324 -16.41 8.03 -1.39
N VAL A 325 -15.73 7.28 -0.53
CA VAL A 325 -16.34 6.25 0.32
C VAL A 325 -16.24 6.69 1.78
N LEU A 326 -17.38 6.83 2.45
CA LEU A 326 -17.43 7.15 3.88
C LEU A 326 -16.99 5.93 4.70
N LEU A 327 -15.89 6.06 5.42
CA LEU A 327 -15.47 5.09 6.43
C LEU A 327 -16.43 5.19 7.64
N PRO A 328 -17.17 4.12 8.00
CA PRO A 328 -18.12 4.12 9.09
C PRO A 328 -17.43 4.03 10.47
N ASN A 329 -16.54 4.97 10.78
CA ASN A 329 -15.74 4.97 12.00
C ASN A 329 -16.61 4.86 13.26
N ASP A 330 -17.76 5.55 13.30
CA ASP A 330 -18.67 5.55 14.46
C ASP A 330 -19.27 4.15 14.70
N ASP A 331 -19.59 3.41 13.63
CA ASP A 331 -20.05 2.02 13.73
C ASP A 331 -18.93 1.08 14.19
N VAL A 332 -17.71 1.28 13.66
CA VAL A 332 -16.54 0.48 14.03
C VAL A 332 -16.18 0.71 15.50
N TYR A 333 -16.11 1.98 15.96
CA TYR A 333 -15.86 2.32 17.36
C TYR A 333 -16.86 1.66 18.32
N ALA A 334 -18.14 1.59 17.94
CA ALA A 334 -19.16 0.94 18.74
C ALA A 334 -19.00 -0.60 18.86
N SER A 335 -18.28 -1.23 17.94
CA SER A 335 -18.08 -2.68 17.91
C SER A 335 -16.79 -3.16 18.60
N MET A 336 -15.81 -2.26 18.82
CA MET A 336 -14.52 -2.60 19.41
C MET A 336 -14.60 -3.12 20.84
N THR A 337 -13.56 -3.84 21.27
CA THR A 337 -13.46 -4.44 22.60
C THR A 337 -12.15 -4.05 23.28
N PRO A 338 -12.11 -3.94 24.62
CA PRO A 338 -10.87 -3.79 25.38
C PRO A 338 -9.74 -4.71 24.91
N GLY A 339 -8.54 -4.15 24.79
CA GLY A 339 -7.34 -4.81 24.27
C GLY A 339 -7.29 -5.07 22.76
N LYS A 340 -8.32 -4.68 21.99
CA LYS A 340 -8.35 -4.79 20.51
C LYS A 340 -8.94 -3.51 19.90
N VAL A 341 -8.09 -2.50 19.74
CA VAL A 341 -8.52 -1.14 19.41
C VAL A 341 -7.84 -0.63 18.15
N SER A 342 -8.30 -1.11 16.98
CA SER A 342 -7.81 -0.69 15.66
C SER A 342 -8.96 -0.48 14.68
N LEU A 343 -9.10 0.76 14.20
CA LEU A 343 -10.08 1.09 13.16
C LEU A 343 -9.75 0.37 11.85
N SER A 344 -8.49 0.44 11.45
CA SER A 344 -8.03 -0.08 10.16
C SER A 344 -8.10 -1.60 10.10
N ALA A 345 -7.90 -2.31 11.22
CA ALA A 345 -8.03 -3.76 11.27
C ALA A 345 -9.47 -4.24 11.06
N GLU A 346 -10.48 -3.46 11.48
CA GLU A 346 -11.90 -3.84 11.36
C GLU A 346 -12.54 -3.33 10.06
N MET A 347 -11.95 -2.32 9.41
CA MET A 347 -12.56 -1.62 8.27
C MET A 347 -12.82 -2.50 7.05
N HIS A 348 -12.04 -3.57 6.85
CA HIS A 348 -12.23 -4.51 5.74
C HIS A 348 -13.59 -5.22 5.75
N ARG A 349 -14.29 -5.25 6.89
CA ARG A 349 -15.65 -5.80 7.01
C ARG A 349 -16.73 -4.84 6.51
N HIS A 350 -16.41 -3.55 6.42
CA HIS A 350 -17.33 -2.48 6.04
C HIS A 350 -17.05 -1.97 4.62
N VAL A 351 -15.78 -1.86 4.25
CA VAL A 351 -15.35 -1.56 2.89
C VAL A 351 -14.88 -2.86 2.27
N THR A 352 -15.83 -3.61 1.71
CA THR A 352 -15.56 -4.94 1.16
C THR A 352 -14.77 -4.87 -0.16
N PRO A 353 -14.15 -5.98 -0.60
CA PRO A 353 -13.62 -6.08 -1.95
C PRO A 353 -14.69 -5.77 -3.01
N GLU A 354 -15.88 -6.35 -2.90
CA GLU A 354 -16.98 -6.15 -3.84
C GLU A 354 -17.33 -4.66 -4.00
N LEU A 355 -17.44 -3.91 -2.89
CA LEU A 355 -17.69 -2.46 -2.94
C LEU A 355 -16.63 -1.73 -3.76
N THR A 356 -15.36 -2.03 -3.50
CA THR A 356 -14.24 -1.38 -4.19
C THR A 356 -14.21 -1.76 -5.67
N GLU A 357 -14.44 -3.04 -5.98
CA GLU A 357 -14.49 -3.58 -7.34
C GLU A 357 -15.61 -2.92 -8.16
N GLN A 358 -16.80 -2.77 -7.60
CA GLN A 358 -17.94 -2.13 -8.24
C GLN A 358 -17.67 -0.65 -8.60
N ILE A 359 -16.93 0.07 -7.77
CA ILE A 359 -16.52 1.46 -8.06
C ILE A 359 -15.50 1.49 -9.20
N LEU A 360 -14.46 0.65 -9.12
CA LEU A 360 -13.39 0.60 -10.12
C LEU A 360 -13.90 0.15 -11.50
N ASP A 361 -14.73 -0.88 -11.53
CA ASP A 361 -15.26 -1.46 -12.78
C ASP A 361 -16.33 -0.58 -13.43
N ALA A 362 -16.96 0.31 -12.65
CA ALA A 362 -17.80 1.38 -13.18
C ALA A 362 -16.98 2.48 -13.89
N GLY A 363 -15.65 2.41 -13.89
CA GLY A 363 -14.75 3.36 -14.55
C GLY A 363 -14.45 4.60 -13.71
N HIS A 364 -14.41 4.43 -12.39
CA HIS A 364 -14.07 5.48 -11.42
C HIS A 364 -12.88 5.06 -10.56
N ASN A 365 -12.23 6.04 -9.94
CA ASN A 365 -11.30 5.82 -8.83
C ASN A 365 -11.85 6.57 -7.60
N LEU A 366 -11.35 6.26 -6.41
CA LEU A 366 -11.95 6.70 -5.16
C LEU A 366 -10.95 7.22 -4.14
N ASP A 367 -11.46 8.07 -3.25
CA ASP A 367 -10.83 8.38 -1.95
C ASP A 367 -11.73 7.92 -0.80
N TYR A 368 -11.13 7.64 0.34
CA TYR A 368 -11.81 7.50 1.62
C TYR A 368 -12.04 8.86 2.28
N VAL A 369 -13.22 9.05 2.85
CA VAL A 369 -13.55 10.17 3.74
C VAL A 369 -14.04 9.60 5.07
N ASP A 370 -13.88 10.34 6.16
CA ASP A 370 -14.50 10.03 7.44
C ASP A 370 -15.29 11.22 8.00
N ALA A 371 -16.05 11.00 9.07
CA ALA A 371 -16.86 12.03 9.73
C ALA A 371 -16.04 13.29 10.08
N GLU A 372 -14.80 13.11 10.53
CA GLU A 372 -13.89 14.22 10.86
C GLU A 372 -13.53 15.04 9.61
N SER A 373 -13.15 14.39 8.50
CA SER A 373 -12.86 15.08 7.25
C SER A 373 -14.09 15.81 6.69
N ILE A 374 -15.29 15.22 6.83
CA ILE A 374 -16.54 15.85 6.36
C ILE A 374 -16.85 17.11 7.18
N LEU A 375 -16.65 17.06 8.50
CA LEU A 375 -16.85 18.23 9.36
C LEU A 375 -15.86 19.35 9.05
N ALA A 376 -14.60 18.99 8.80
CA ALA A 376 -13.50 19.92 8.56
C ALA A 376 -13.50 20.52 7.15
N LEU A 377 -13.77 19.71 6.13
CA LEU A 377 -13.55 20.05 4.71
C LEU A 377 -14.83 19.97 3.85
N GLY A 378 -15.88 19.32 4.35
CA GLY A 378 -17.04 18.92 3.54
C GLY A 378 -16.70 17.74 2.61
N VAL A 379 -17.56 17.50 1.63
CA VAL A 379 -17.35 16.49 0.58
C VAL A 379 -17.13 17.22 -0.74
N SER A 380 -15.95 17.06 -1.34
CA SER A 380 -15.59 17.68 -2.62
C SER A 380 -15.87 16.80 -3.84
N HIS A 381 -16.07 15.50 -3.61
CA HIS A 381 -16.30 14.48 -4.63
C HIS A 381 -17.71 14.61 -5.22
N ALA A 382 -17.91 14.17 -6.47
CA ALA A 382 -19.21 14.25 -7.13
C ALA A 382 -20.24 13.27 -6.54
N VAL A 383 -19.76 12.12 -6.04
CA VAL A 383 -20.57 11.09 -5.39
C VAL A 383 -19.92 10.67 -4.07
N LEU A 384 -20.72 10.54 -3.02
CA LEU A 384 -20.37 9.89 -1.76
C LEU A 384 -21.07 8.52 -1.67
N VAL A 385 -20.32 7.46 -1.45
CA VAL A 385 -20.84 6.14 -1.14
C VAL A 385 -20.79 5.92 0.37
N MET A 386 -21.90 5.49 0.96
CA MET A 386 -22.07 5.25 2.39
C MET A 386 -22.34 3.76 2.64
N PRO A 387 -21.31 2.95 2.95
CA PRO A 387 -21.46 1.51 3.15
C PRO A 387 -22.00 1.18 4.55
N HIS A 388 -23.28 0.78 4.63
CA HIS A 388 -23.91 0.26 5.86
C HIS A 388 -23.75 1.15 7.09
N VAL A 389 -23.76 2.47 6.90
CA VAL A 389 -23.55 3.45 7.99
C VAL A 389 -24.80 3.53 8.86
N THR A 390 -24.70 3.13 10.14
CA THR A 390 -25.85 3.16 11.07
C THR A 390 -25.76 4.29 12.09
N ARG A 391 -24.54 4.71 12.44
CA ARG A 391 -24.25 5.78 13.40
C ARG A 391 -23.61 6.97 12.70
N LEU A 392 -24.16 8.17 12.91
CA LEU A 392 -23.53 9.44 12.55
C LEU A 392 -24.03 10.55 13.47
N SER A 393 -23.22 11.60 13.65
CA SER A 393 -23.64 12.78 14.40
C SER A 393 -24.61 13.68 13.59
N PRO A 394 -25.50 14.43 14.25
CA PRO A 394 -26.36 15.42 13.57
C PRO A 394 -25.58 16.47 12.78
N GLU A 395 -24.37 16.83 13.23
CA GLU A 395 -23.49 17.79 12.56
C GLU A 395 -23.00 17.24 11.22
N VAL A 396 -22.61 15.96 11.17
CA VAL A 396 -22.24 15.30 9.91
C VAL A 396 -23.45 15.20 9.01
N MET A 397 -24.62 14.81 9.54
CA MET A 397 -25.86 14.76 8.77
C MET A 397 -26.23 16.10 8.14
N ALA A 398 -26.00 17.21 8.85
CA ALA A 398 -26.19 18.56 8.31
C ALA A 398 -25.22 18.86 7.15
N ARG A 399 -23.94 18.50 7.28
CA ARG A 399 -22.96 18.64 6.18
C ARG A 399 -23.34 17.80 4.96
N LEU A 400 -23.87 16.60 5.16
CA LEU A 400 -24.35 15.75 4.06
C LEU A 400 -25.59 16.34 3.37
N ALA A 401 -26.50 16.95 4.13
CA ALA A 401 -27.64 17.67 3.57
C ALA A 401 -27.18 18.90 2.75
N ASP A 402 -26.20 19.66 3.24
CA ASP A 402 -25.58 20.78 2.52
C ASP A 402 -24.94 20.32 1.21
N TYR A 403 -24.19 19.21 1.26
CA TYR A 403 -23.56 18.60 0.11
C TYR A 403 -24.59 18.21 -0.97
N VAL A 404 -25.68 17.54 -0.59
CA VAL A 404 -26.76 17.18 -1.53
C VAL A 404 -27.45 18.41 -2.09
N ARG A 405 -27.71 19.45 -1.28
CA ARG A 405 -28.26 20.73 -1.75
C ARG A 405 -27.32 21.44 -2.73
N GLY A 406 -26.01 21.29 -2.56
CA GLY A 406 -24.99 21.77 -3.49
C GLY A 406 -24.87 20.97 -4.79
N GLY A 407 -25.68 19.93 -4.99
CA GLY A 407 -25.69 19.09 -6.18
C GLY A 407 -24.94 17.77 -6.05
N GLY A 408 -24.29 17.53 -4.90
CA GLY A 408 -23.65 16.26 -4.56
C GLY A 408 -24.64 15.09 -4.55
N LYS A 409 -24.12 13.88 -4.77
CA LYS A 409 -24.93 12.65 -4.80
C LYS A 409 -24.48 11.69 -3.72
N ILE A 410 -25.44 11.01 -3.09
CA ILE A 410 -25.17 9.97 -2.10
C ILE A 410 -25.72 8.64 -2.60
N ILE A 411 -24.90 7.60 -2.54
CA ILE A 411 -25.32 6.20 -2.69
C ILE A 411 -25.19 5.54 -1.32
N ALA A 412 -26.32 5.27 -0.66
CA ALA A 412 -26.36 4.64 0.65
C ALA A 412 -26.67 3.14 0.52
N ILE A 413 -25.83 2.31 1.13
CA ILE A 413 -25.92 0.84 1.05
C ILE A 413 -26.60 0.30 2.30
N GLY A 414 -27.65 -0.50 2.12
CA GLY A 414 -28.47 -1.07 3.18
C GLY A 414 -29.44 -0.08 3.85
N GLY A 415 -29.00 1.14 4.13
CA GLY A 415 -29.84 2.17 4.75
C GLY A 415 -29.11 3.48 5.02
N LEU A 416 -29.86 4.45 5.55
CA LEU A 416 -29.31 5.69 6.09
C LEU A 416 -29.11 5.58 7.61
N PRO A 417 -28.27 6.45 8.19
CA PRO A 417 -28.00 6.45 9.64
C PRO A 417 -29.28 6.50 10.47
N SER A 418 -29.32 5.72 11.54
CA SER A 418 -30.52 5.57 12.38
C SER A 418 -30.23 5.70 13.88
N MET A 419 -28.97 5.90 14.27
CA MET A 419 -28.54 5.93 15.66
C MET A 419 -27.58 7.09 15.93
N ALA A 420 -27.61 7.59 17.17
CA ALA A 420 -26.56 8.44 17.70
C ALA A 420 -25.22 7.67 17.76
N PRO A 421 -24.08 8.36 17.59
CA PRO A 421 -22.77 7.72 17.71
C PRO A 421 -22.47 7.32 19.17
N GLY A 422 -22.53 8.31 20.09
CA GLY A 422 -22.17 8.18 21.51
C GLY A 422 -23.34 8.04 22.49
N PHE A 423 -23.01 7.93 23.78
CA PHE A 423 -23.95 7.61 24.87
C PHE A 423 -24.71 8.82 25.41
N ALA A 424 -24.03 9.94 25.60
CA ALA A 424 -24.65 11.16 26.14
C ALA A 424 -25.80 11.63 25.24
N ASP A 425 -26.98 11.85 25.83
CA ASP A 425 -28.21 12.23 25.11
C ASP A 425 -28.61 11.32 23.93
N ALA A 426 -28.16 10.05 23.92
CA ALA A 426 -28.31 9.14 22.79
C ALA A 426 -29.74 9.07 22.22
N ARG A 427 -30.77 9.07 23.07
CA ARG A 427 -32.19 9.05 22.62
C ARG A 427 -32.57 10.30 21.83
N ARG A 428 -32.20 11.47 22.34
CA ARG A 428 -32.48 12.77 21.70
C ARG A 428 -31.73 12.87 20.38
N ILE A 429 -30.43 12.55 20.39
CA ILE A 429 -29.57 12.59 19.20
C ILE A 429 -30.05 11.58 18.16
N THR A 430 -30.40 10.36 18.56
CA THR A 430 -30.97 9.34 17.66
C THR A 430 -32.24 9.85 16.98
N SER A 431 -33.11 10.53 17.71
CA SER A 431 -34.32 11.13 17.12
C SER A 431 -33.99 12.20 16.07
N GLN A 432 -32.95 13.01 16.31
CA GLN A 432 -32.45 14.00 15.35
C GLN A 432 -31.84 13.35 14.11
N VAL A 433 -31.01 12.31 14.29
CA VAL A 433 -30.40 11.55 13.19
C VAL A 433 -31.48 10.90 12.32
N VAL A 434 -32.46 10.24 12.92
CA VAL A 434 -33.59 9.62 12.18
C VAL A 434 -34.38 10.68 11.40
N ALA A 435 -34.66 11.84 11.98
CA ALA A 435 -35.35 12.93 11.30
C ALA A 435 -34.51 13.49 10.13
N ALA A 436 -33.20 13.67 10.33
CA ALA A 436 -32.28 14.11 9.29
C ALA A 436 -32.17 13.08 8.15
N SER A 437 -32.09 11.79 8.47
CA SER A 437 -32.06 10.69 7.48
C SER A 437 -33.33 10.65 6.65
N LYS A 438 -34.52 10.81 7.24
CA LYS A 438 -35.78 10.90 6.48
C LYS A 438 -35.78 12.08 5.50
N THR A 439 -35.27 13.23 5.95
CA THR A 439 -35.16 14.44 5.11
C THR A 439 -34.16 14.22 3.96
N LEU A 440 -33.02 13.62 4.27
CA LEU A 440 -31.97 13.30 3.30
C LEU A 440 -32.47 12.29 2.26
N GLN A 441 -33.18 11.24 2.70
CA GLN A 441 -33.76 10.22 1.82
C GLN A 441 -34.76 10.80 0.81
N ALA A 442 -35.52 11.82 1.19
CA ALA A 442 -36.48 12.48 0.31
C ALA A 442 -35.82 13.34 -0.78
N SER A 443 -34.50 13.57 -0.71
CA SER A 443 -33.76 14.37 -1.67
C SER A 443 -33.43 13.57 -2.94
N ALA A 444 -33.67 14.14 -4.12
CA ALA A 444 -33.37 13.50 -5.41
C ALA A 444 -31.87 13.20 -5.64
N GLY A 445 -30.98 13.73 -4.79
CA GLY A 445 -29.54 13.42 -4.81
C GLY A 445 -29.17 12.14 -4.06
N VAL A 446 -30.12 11.43 -3.45
CA VAL A 446 -29.85 10.24 -2.63
C VAL A 446 -30.44 8.99 -3.28
N THR A 447 -29.60 7.98 -3.47
CA THR A 447 -29.98 6.66 -3.98
C THR A 447 -29.71 5.62 -2.91
N LEU A 448 -30.69 4.77 -2.63
CA LEU A 448 -30.54 3.62 -1.76
C LEU A 448 -30.31 2.37 -2.58
N VAL A 449 -29.34 1.55 -2.18
CA VAL A 449 -29.07 0.24 -2.74
C VAL A 449 -29.07 -0.81 -1.63
N ALA A 450 -29.42 -2.05 -1.95
CA ALA A 450 -29.55 -3.12 -0.95
C ALA A 450 -28.18 -3.58 -0.41
N ASP A 451 -27.20 -3.71 -1.30
CA ASP A 451 -25.88 -4.27 -1.02
C ASP A 451 -24.82 -3.71 -2.00
N ASP A 452 -23.56 -4.09 -1.78
CA ASP A 452 -22.40 -3.62 -2.54
C ASP A 452 -22.51 -3.90 -4.05
N THR A 453 -23.15 -5.00 -4.46
CA THR A 453 -23.20 -5.44 -5.88
C THR A 453 -23.99 -4.46 -6.77
N ALA A 454 -24.86 -3.66 -6.16
CA ALA A 454 -25.69 -2.68 -6.87
C ALA A 454 -25.00 -1.31 -7.03
N VAL A 455 -23.82 -1.10 -6.41
CA VAL A 455 -23.13 0.20 -6.41
C VAL A 455 -22.68 0.61 -7.80
N GLY A 456 -22.09 -0.29 -8.59
CA GLY A 456 -21.62 0.02 -9.94
C GLY A 456 -22.75 0.47 -10.87
N ALA A 457 -23.90 -0.21 -10.79
CA ALA A 457 -25.11 0.15 -11.54
C ALA A 457 -25.73 1.48 -11.07
N ALA A 458 -25.64 1.79 -9.77
CA ALA A 458 -26.10 3.07 -9.24
C ALA A 458 -25.18 4.22 -9.67
N LEU A 459 -23.86 4.04 -9.63
CA LEU A 459 -22.86 5.01 -10.11
C LEU A 459 -23.10 5.36 -11.58
N ALA A 460 -23.30 4.36 -12.44
CA ALA A 460 -23.53 4.55 -13.87
C ALA A 460 -24.76 5.42 -14.20
N LYS A 461 -25.73 5.55 -13.29
CA LYS A 461 -26.92 6.40 -13.46
C LYS A 461 -26.69 7.85 -13.08
N VAL A 462 -25.75 8.12 -12.17
CA VAL A 462 -25.56 9.44 -11.56
C VAL A 462 -24.25 10.11 -11.98
N LEU A 463 -23.29 9.34 -12.51
CA LEU A 463 -21.98 9.82 -12.87
C LEU A 463 -21.51 9.19 -14.18
N THR A 464 -20.97 10.02 -15.08
CA THR A 464 -20.30 9.52 -16.28
C THR A 464 -18.93 8.96 -15.91
N PRO A 465 -18.59 7.71 -16.30
CA PRO A 465 -17.28 7.10 -16.06
C PRO A 465 -16.13 7.98 -16.50
N ASP A 466 -15.05 8.05 -15.73
CA ASP A 466 -13.87 8.84 -16.12
C ASP A 466 -13.09 8.18 -17.25
N LEU A 467 -12.91 6.86 -17.13
CA LEU A 467 -12.37 5.99 -18.17
C LEU A 467 -13.23 4.73 -18.22
N LYS A 468 -13.92 4.51 -19.35
CA LYS A 468 -14.75 3.32 -19.58
C LYS A 468 -14.11 2.42 -20.62
N LEU A 469 -13.79 1.20 -20.22
CA LEU A 469 -13.33 0.15 -21.13
C LEU A 469 -14.50 -0.48 -21.89
N ALA A 470 -14.28 -0.88 -23.14
CA ALA A 470 -15.26 -1.59 -23.95
C ALA A 470 -15.45 -3.04 -23.50
N SER A 471 -14.35 -3.70 -23.09
CA SER A 471 -14.39 -4.96 -22.36
C SER A 471 -14.30 -4.68 -20.87
N GLN A 472 -15.13 -5.32 -20.05
CA GLN A 472 -14.94 -5.31 -18.59
C GLN A 472 -13.68 -6.15 -18.30
N SER A 473 -12.54 -5.47 -18.18
CA SER A 473 -11.28 -6.07 -17.76
C SER A 473 -10.91 -5.50 -16.40
N ALA A 474 -11.23 -6.25 -15.34
CA ALA A 474 -10.89 -5.89 -13.95
C ALA A 474 -9.37 -5.75 -13.73
N ASP A 475 -8.58 -6.28 -14.66
CA ASP A 475 -7.12 -6.25 -14.65
C ASP A 475 -6.53 -4.90 -15.08
N VAL A 476 -7.29 -4.03 -15.74
CA VAL A 476 -6.82 -2.70 -16.16
C VAL A 476 -7.30 -1.64 -15.18
N GLY A 477 -6.37 -1.03 -14.47
CA GLY A 477 -6.62 0.11 -13.58
C GLY A 477 -6.17 1.43 -14.18
N PHE A 478 -6.71 2.53 -13.66
CA PHE A 478 -6.20 3.87 -13.95
C PHE A 478 -6.22 4.80 -12.73
N ILE A 479 -5.37 5.82 -12.76
CA ILE A 479 -5.47 7.01 -11.89
C ILE A 479 -5.23 8.26 -12.73
N ARG A 480 -5.91 9.35 -12.37
CA ARG A 480 -5.86 10.61 -13.09
C ARG A 480 -5.39 11.76 -12.20
N ARG A 481 -4.49 12.57 -12.75
CA ARG A 481 -4.09 13.89 -12.23
C ARG A 481 -4.65 14.97 -13.14
N LYS A 482 -5.31 15.97 -12.56
CA LYS A 482 -5.82 17.13 -13.28
C LYS A 482 -4.88 18.32 -13.09
N LEU A 483 -4.41 18.87 -14.20
CA LEU A 483 -3.63 20.10 -14.27
C LEU A 483 -4.54 21.28 -14.67
N ALA A 484 -3.99 22.49 -14.73
CA ALA A 484 -4.72 23.66 -15.18
C ALA A 484 -5.08 23.55 -16.68
N ASP A 485 -4.12 23.10 -17.49
CA ASP A 485 -4.11 23.04 -18.95
C ASP A 485 -4.11 21.61 -19.51
N GLY A 486 -4.26 20.60 -18.66
CA GLY A 486 -4.23 19.21 -19.09
C GLY A 486 -4.65 18.19 -18.05
N ASP A 487 -4.52 16.92 -18.41
CA ASP A 487 -4.84 15.75 -17.61
C ASP A 487 -3.80 14.66 -17.87
N ILE A 488 -3.29 14.04 -16.81
CA ILE A 488 -2.37 12.90 -16.89
C ILE A 488 -3.12 11.66 -16.41
N TYR A 489 -3.19 10.64 -17.24
CA TYR A 489 -3.69 9.32 -16.90
C TYR A 489 -2.51 8.34 -16.81
N PHE A 490 -2.38 7.67 -15.67
CA PHE A 490 -1.59 6.44 -15.55
C PHE A 490 -2.55 5.27 -15.71
N ILE A 491 -2.29 4.41 -16.71
CA ILE A 491 -3.13 3.26 -17.05
C ILE A 491 -2.23 2.02 -16.96
N ALA A 492 -2.64 1.00 -16.21
CA ALA A 492 -1.82 -0.20 -15.99
C ALA A 492 -2.63 -1.48 -16.13
N ASN A 493 -2.08 -2.44 -16.86
CA ASN A 493 -2.49 -3.84 -16.83
C ASN A 493 -1.85 -4.51 -15.62
N THR A 494 -2.64 -5.09 -14.74
CA THR A 494 -2.19 -5.74 -13.49
C THR A 494 -2.16 -7.27 -13.59
N SER A 495 -2.42 -7.82 -14.78
CA SER A 495 -2.41 -9.25 -15.08
C SER A 495 -1.15 -9.71 -15.81
N ASN A 496 -0.97 -11.03 -15.85
CA ASN A 496 0.09 -11.70 -16.60
C ASN A 496 -0.29 -11.99 -18.07
N ARG A 497 -1.36 -11.39 -18.59
CA ARG A 497 -1.83 -11.57 -19.98
C ARG A 497 -1.89 -10.24 -20.70
N GLU A 498 -1.74 -10.28 -22.01
CA GLU A 498 -1.95 -9.09 -22.84
C GLU A 498 -3.44 -8.70 -22.82
N VAL A 499 -3.72 -7.42 -22.65
CA VAL A 499 -5.07 -6.86 -22.74
C VAL A 499 -5.19 -6.02 -24.00
N ARG A 500 -6.18 -6.34 -24.83
CA ARG A 500 -6.57 -5.55 -26.01
C ARG A 500 -8.00 -5.06 -25.83
N THR A 501 -8.19 -3.75 -25.79
CA THR A 501 -9.50 -3.13 -25.61
C THR A 501 -9.52 -1.71 -26.14
N THR A 502 -10.69 -1.07 -26.12
CA THR A 502 -10.82 0.37 -26.37
C THR A 502 -11.34 1.06 -25.12
N ALA A 503 -10.95 2.32 -24.94
CA ALA A 503 -11.39 3.15 -23.82
C ALA A 503 -12.07 4.43 -24.32
N LYS A 504 -13.13 4.83 -23.61
CA LYS A 504 -13.73 6.16 -23.72
C LYS A 504 -13.35 6.98 -22.50
N LEU A 505 -12.78 8.14 -22.73
CA LEU A 505 -12.42 9.09 -21.68
C LEU A 505 -13.50 10.16 -21.55
N ARG A 506 -13.77 10.58 -20.32
CA ARG A 506 -14.65 11.73 -20.07
C ARG A 506 -13.93 13.07 -20.26
N ALA A 507 -12.63 13.13 -19.92
CA ALA A 507 -11.84 14.32 -20.19
C ALA A 507 -11.65 14.52 -21.70
N THR A 508 -11.79 15.76 -22.15
CA THR A 508 -11.57 16.16 -23.54
C THR A 508 -10.62 17.36 -23.55
N ARG A 509 -9.64 17.31 -24.45
CA ARG A 509 -8.62 18.35 -24.69
C ARG A 509 -8.28 18.38 -26.18
N LYS A 510 -7.54 19.39 -26.63
CA LYS A 510 -7.20 19.55 -28.06
C LYS A 510 -6.26 18.47 -28.58
N SER A 511 -5.28 18.07 -27.77
CA SER A 511 -4.25 17.10 -28.12
C SER A 511 -4.17 15.98 -27.08
N ALA A 512 -3.61 14.87 -27.54
CA ALA A 512 -3.30 13.73 -26.69
C ALA A 512 -1.93 13.16 -27.08
N SER A 513 -1.17 12.74 -26.09
CA SER A 513 0.14 12.12 -26.27
C SER A 513 0.37 10.95 -25.32
N TRP A 514 1.04 9.91 -25.82
CA TRP A 514 1.61 8.85 -25.02
C TRP A 514 2.99 9.26 -24.56
N TRP A 515 3.22 9.30 -23.25
CA TRP A 515 4.54 9.51 -22.67
C TRP A 515 5.07 8.15 -22.20
N ASN A 516 6.29 7.82 -22.60
CA ASN A 516 6.94 6.59 -22.21
C ASN A 516 7.70 6.81 -20.89
N PRO A 517 7.28 6.23 -19.75
CA PRO A 517 7.95 6.42 -18.48
C PRO A 517 9.32 5.73 -18.40
N HIS A 518 9.69 4.88 -19.37
CA HIS A 518 10.98 4.16 -19.38
C HIS A 518 12.11 5.00 -19.98
N ASP A 519 11.85 5.76 -21.05
CA ASP A 519 12.87 6.56 -21.75
C ASP A 519 12.57 8.07 -21.79
N GLY A 520 11.36 8.49 -21.42
CA GLY A 520 10.94 9.89 -21.43
C GLY A 520 10.49 10.44 -22.80
N THR A 521 10.40 9.59 -23.82
CA THR A 521 9.89 9.98 -25.15
C THR A 521 8.38 10.19 -25.13
N ALA A 522 7.88 10.99 -26.08
CA ALA A 522 6.46 11.23 -26.28
C ALA A 522 6.06 10.99 -27.74
N SER A 523 4.85 10.48 -27.96
CA SER A 523 4.27 10.26 -29.29
C SER A 523 2.80 10.63 -29.31
N ALA A 524 2.28 11.09 -30.46
CA ALA A 524 0.89 11.50 -30.57
C ALA A 524 -0.06 10.31 -30.33
N ALA A 525 -1.13 10.54 -29.58
CA ALA A 525 -2.17 9.56 -29.29
C ALA A 525 -3.49 9.93 -29.99
N ARG A 526 -4.23 8.93 -30.45
CA ARG A 526 -5.60 9.10 -30.92
C ARG A 526 -6.57 8.65 -29.83
N VAL A 527 -7.43 9.58 -29.39
CA VAL A 527 -8.46 9.33 -28.37
C VAL A 527 -9.87 9.24 -29.00
N THR A 528 -10.06 9.79 -30.20
CA THR A 528 -11.36 9.86 -30.89
C THR A 528 -11.35 8.98 -32.14
N PRO A 529 -12.37 8.14 -32.40
CA PRO A 529 -13.62 7.97 -31.63
C PRO A 529 -13.47 7.16 -30.33
N ALA A 530 -12.36 6.44 -30.15
CA ALA A 530 -11.98 5.75 -28.92
C ALA A 530 -10.45 5.64 -28.83
N LEU A 531 -9.94 5.48 -27.60
CA LEU A 531 -8.53 5.22 -27.33
C LEU A 531 -8.27 3.71 -27.46
N GLU A 532 -7.42 3.33 -28.41
CA GLU A 532 -6.94 1.94 -28.54
C GLU A 532 -5.93 1.62 -27.44
N LEU A 533 -6.18 0.55 -26.68
CA LEU A 533 -5.31 0.05 -25.62
C LEU A 533 -4.87 -1.36 -25.96
N VAL A 534 -3.57 -1.51 -26.23
CA VAL A 534 -2.86 -2.79 -26.25
C VAL A 534 -1.83 -2.69 -25.15
N LEU A 535 -2.01 -3.48 -24.09
CA LEU A 535 -1.15 -3.50 -22.92
C LEU A 535 -0.57 -4.92 -22.78
N ALA A 536 0.75 -5.06 -22.89
CA ALA A 536 1.46 -6.29 -22.57
C ALA A 536 1.22 -6.68 -21.10
N PRO A 537 1.52 -7.93 -20.70
CA PRO A 537 1.48 -8.34 -19.30
C PRO A 537 2.23 -7.35 -18.40
N TYR A 538 1.57 -6.87 -17.33
CA TYR A 538 2.14 -5.87 -16.42
C TYR A 538 2.60 -4.54 -17.07
N GLU A 539 2.15 -4.20 -18.28
CA GLU A 539 2.47 -2.92 -18.92
C GLU A 539 1.68 -1.77 -18.30
N SER A 540 2.35 -0.63 -18.15
CA SER A 540 1.75 0.64 -17.75
C SER A 540 2.12 1.73 -18.76
N ARG A 541 1.18 2.63 -19.03
CA ARG A 541 1.34 3.73 -20.00
C ARG A 541 0.82 5.03 -19.43
N ILE A 542 1.43 6.14 -19.83
CA ILE A 542 1.02 7.49 -19.46
C ILE A 542 0.35 8.15 -20.67
N LEU A 543 -0.92 8.52 -20.52
CA LEU A 543 -1.62 9.36 -21.50
C LEU A 543 -1.71 10.79 -20.94
N VAL A 544 -1.22 11.75 -21.71
CA VAL A 544 -1.36 13.18 -21.41
C VAL A 544 -2.35 13.79 -22.40
N LEU A 545 -3.38 14.44 -21.87
CA LEU A 545 -4.31 15.26 -22.63
C LEU A 545 -3.99 16.72 -22.33
N ASP A 546 -3.84 17.57 -23.35
CA ASP A 546 -3.50 18.99 -23.17
C ASP A 546 -4.13 19.87 -24.25
N ASP A 547 -4.11 21.19 -24.00
CA ASP A 547 -4.66 22.20 -24.90
C ASP A 547 -3.61 22.84 -25.83
N GLY A 548 -2.44 22.19 -25.94
CA GLY A 548 -1.33 22.59 -26.80
C GLY A 548 -1.48 22.13 -28.26
N ASP A 549 -0.39 22.23 -29.01
CA ASP A 549 -0.31 21.67 -30.36
C ASP A 549 0.05 20.17 -30.31
N ALA A 550 -0.51 19.40 -31.24
CA ALA A 550 -0.19 17.97 -31.34
C ALA A 550 1.31 17.77 -31.61
N ILE A 551 1.94 16.86 -30.85
CA ILE A 551 3.38 16.53 -30.95
C ILE A 551 3.77 15.72 -32.20
N GLY A 552 2.98 15.82 -33.27
CA GLY A 552 3.17 15.11 -34.54
C GLY A 552 1.96 14.26 -34.94
N PRO A 553 2.06 13.52 -36.07
CA PRO A 553 1.00 12.63 -36.52
C PRO A 553 0.89 11.40 -35.62
N VAL A 554 -0.34 10.91 -35.42
CA VAL A 554 -0.56 9.63 -34.74
C VAL A 554 0.03 8.51 -35.58
N ALA A 555 1.04 7.82 -35.03
CA ALA A 555 1.60 6.63 -35.66
C ALA A 555 0.56 5.50 -35.63
N LEU A 556 0.21 4.98 -36.81
CA LEU A 556 -0.60 3.76 -36.89
C LEU A 556 0.31 2.55 -36.64
N PRO A 557 -0.12 1.56 -35.84
CA PRO A 557 0.64 0.33 -35.65
C PRO A 557 0.85 -0.34 -37.01
N LYS A 558 2.10 -0.49 -37.43
CA LYS A 558 2.46 -1.25 -38.63
C LYS A 558 2.90 -2.66 -38.23
N PRO A 559 2.49 -3.70 -38.97
CA PRO A 559 2.99 -5.05 -38.73
C PRO A 559 4.52 -5.06 -38.82
N SER A 560 5.17 -5.64 -37.81
CA SER A 560 6.60 -5.90 -37.87
C SER A 560 6.87 -7.15 -38.69
N THR A 561 7.93 -7.14 -39.49
CA THR A 561 8.44 -8.35 -40.18
C THR A 561 9.79 -8.75 -39.61
N VAL A 562 10.12 -10.05 -39.67
CA VAL A 562 11.42 -10.54 -39.21
C VAL A 562 12.49 -10.15 -40.21
N LEU A 563 13.45 -9.35 -39.74
CA LEU A 563 14.63 -8.92 -40.48
C LEU A 563 15.76 -9.95 -40.37
N ALA A 564 15.97 -10.52 -39.18
CA ALA A 564 16.97 -11.55 -38.92
C ALA A 564 16.54 -12.43 -37.74
N GLU A 565 16.73 -13.75 -37.88
CA GLU A 565 16.60 -14.72 -36.80
C GLU A 565 17.92 -14.82 -36.04
N LEU A 566 17.90 -14.48 -34.76
CA LEU A 566 19.09 -14.43 -33.91
C LEU A 566 19.10 -15.53 -32.83
N GLY A 567 18.10 -16.42 -32.73
CA GLY A 567 17.99 -17.40 -31.64
C GLY A 567 19.03 -18.53 -31.57
N ARG A 568 20.04 -18.56 -32.44
CA ARG A 568 21.07 -19.63 -32.52
C ARG A 568 22.48 -19.06 -32.59
N ASP A 569 23.49 -19.89 -32.38
CA ASP A 569 24.91 -19.60 -32.67
C ASP A 569 25.46 -18.36 -31.96
N TRP A 570 25.15 -18.20 -30.68
CA TRP A 570 25.73 -17.14 -29.83
C TRP A 570 27.09 -17.55 -29.28
N GLN A 571 27.91 -16.57 -28.93
CA GLN A 571 29.04 -16.77 -28.02
C GLN A 571 28.62 -16.28 -26.63
N VAL A 572 28.71 -17.14 -25.61
CA VAL A 572 28.46 -16.78 -24.20
C VAL A 572 29.77 -16.72 -23.45
N ARG A 573 29.94 -15.73 -22.58
CA ARG A 573 31.12 -15.60 -21.72
C ARG A 573 30.69 -15.35 -20.28
N PHE A 574 31.02 -16.28 -19.39
CA PHE A 574 30.90 -16.12 -17.95
C PHE A 574 32.11 -15.33 -17.39
N PRO A 575 31.98 -14.64 -16.24
CA PRO A 575 33.08 -13.91 -15.60
C PRO A 575 34.29 -14.83 -15.36
N GLY A 576 35.49 -14.37 -15.72
CA GLY A 576 36.73 -15.14 -15.57
C GLY A 576 36.96 -16.22 -16.64
N GLU A 577 36.01 -16.46 -17.54
CA GLU A 577 36.11 -17.50 -18.57
C GLU A 577 36.33 -16.94 -19.98
N LYS A 578 36.77 -17.79 -20.89
CA LYS A 578 36.82 -17.50 -22.33
C LYS A 578 35.41 -17.62 -22.95
N PRO A 579 35.10 -16.92 -24.05
CA PRO A 579 33.86 -17.14 -24.80
C PRO A 579 33.69 -18.61 -25.21
N GLN A 580 32.47 -19.11 -25.05
CA GLN A 580 32.05 -20.46 -25.39
C GLN A 580 30.91 -20.41 -26.41
N ALA A 581 30.88 -21.34 -27.35
CA ALA A 581 29.78 -21.45 -28.29
C ALA A 581 28.50 -21.90 -27.59
N MET A 582 27.39 -21.20 -27.87
CA MET A 582 26.03 -21.54 -27.46
C MET A 582 25.18 -21.71 -28.74
N PRO A 583 25.23 -22.88 -29.40
CA PRO A 583 24.53 -23.12 -30.67
C PRO A 583 23.01 -22.94 -30.53
N GLN A 584 22.47 -23.30 -29.37
CA GLN A 584 21.06 -23.11 -29.02
C GLN A 584 20.97 -22.48 -27.63
N LEU A 585 20.12 -21.45 -27.53
CA LEU A 585 19.78 -20.82 -26.25
C LEU A 585 19.12 -21.83 -25.29
N ARG A 586 19.62 -21.88 -24.07
CA ARG A 586 19.20 -22.81 -23.00
C ARG A 586 19.49 -22.21 -21.63
N SER A 587 18.92 -22.81 -20.58
CA SER A 587 19.17 -22.34 -19.23
C SER A 587 20.58 -22.67 -18.78
N TRP A 588 21.23 -21.77 -18.05
CA TRP A 588 22.50 -22.05 -17.38
C TRP A 588 22.36 -23.19 -16.37
N THR A 589 21.17 -23.37 -15.79
CA THR A 589 20.89 -24.45 -14.84
C THR A 589 20.91 -25.86 -15.42
N ASP A 590 20.86 -25.96 -16.75
CA ASP A 590 20.88 -27.23 -17.47
C ASP A 590 22.31 -27.79 -17.59
N ASP A 591 23.34 -26.95 -17.35
CA ASP A 591 24.75 -27.35 -17.37
C ASP A 591 25.29 -27.47 -15.93
N PRO A 592 25.84 -28.62 -15.52
CA PRO A 592 26.39 -28.80 -14.17
C PRO A 592 27.43 -27.75 -13.76
N SER A 593 28.22 -27.23 -14.71
CA SER A 593 29.27 -26.24 -14.44
C SER A 593 28.72 -24.84 -14.11
N THR A 594 27.53 -24.51 -14.58
CA THR A 594 26.90 -23.19 -14.38
C THR A 594 25.58 -23.29 -13.61
N ARG A 595 25.25 -24.47 -13.08
CA ARG A 595 23.99 -24.72 -12.36
C ARG A 595 23.72 -23.76 -11.21
N PHE A 596 24.76 -23.41 -10.47
CA PHE A 596 24.69 -22.51 -9.32
C PHE A 596 25.31 -21.14 -9.63
N PHE A 597 25.53 -20.82 -10.91
CA PHE A 597 26.06 -19.52 -11.30
C PHE A 597 25.01 -18.44 -11.02
N SER A 598 25.40 -17.42 -10.26
CA SER A 598 24.71 -16.15 -10.15
C SER A 598 25.67 -15.04 -10.56
N GLY A 599 25.25 -14.19 -11.49
CA GLY A 599 26.11 -13.16 -12.04
C GLY A 599 25.63 -12.68 -13.40
N ILE A 600 26.55 -12.07 -14.14
CA ILE A 600 26.29 -11.54 -15.47
C ILE A 600 27.07 -12.37 -16.50
N ALA A 601 26.36 -12.99 -17.44
CA ALA A 601 26.96 -13.63 -18.61
C ALA A 601 26.78 -12.75 -19.85
N VAL A 602 27.82 -12.67 -20.67
CA VAL A 602 27.84 -11.83 -21.87
C VAL A 602 27.61 -12.68 -23.11
N TYR A 603 26.47 -12.49 -23.77
CA TYR A 603 26.17 -13.07 -25.07
C TYR A 603 26.62 -12.10 -26.17
N SER A 604 27.28 -12.60 -27.21
CA SER A 604 27.67 -11.80 -28.37
C SER A 604 27.39 -12.50 -29.69
N LYS A 605 26.96 -11.74 -30.69
CA LYS A 605 26.68 -12.21 -32.04
C LYS A 605 26.83 -11.06 -33.04
N ASP A 606 27.39 -11.37 -34.19
CA ASP A 606 27.45 -10.44 -35.33
C ASP A 606 26.25 -10.67 -36.26
N VAL A 607 25.68 -9.58 -36.77
CA VAL A 607 24.60 -9.59 -37.75
C VAL A 607 24.94 -8.66 -38.91
N GLU A 608 24.85 -9.18 -40.13
CA GLU A 608 25.08 -8.39 -41.33
C GLU A 608 23.75 -7.86 -41.87
N LEU A 609 23.69 -6.55 -42.11
CA LEU A 609 22.51 -5.86 -42.62
C LEU A 609 22.87 -5.05 -43.87
N SER A 610 22.05 -5.13 -44.91
CA SER A 610 22.19 -4.29 -46.10
C SER A 610 21.81 -2.83 -45.82
N ALA A 611 22.27 -1.90 -46.68
CA ALA A 611 21.87 -0.50 -46.58
C ALA A 611 20.34 -0.29 -46.72
N SER A 612 19.66 -1.12 -47.53
CA SER A 612 18.20 -1.07 -47.68
C SER A 612 17.47 -1.55 -46.42
N GLN A 613 18.01 -2.56 -45.73
CA GLN A 613 17.45 -3.06 -44.48
C GLN A 613 17.52 -2.01 -43.37
N VAL A 614 18.66 -1.32 -43.23
CA VAL A 614 18.87 -0.29 -42.20
C VAL A 614 18.05 0.97 -42.47
N SER A 615 17.87 1.36 -43.74
CA SER A 615 17.11 2.56 -44.12
C SER A 615 15.60 2.35 -44.21
N GLY A 616 15.14 1.09 -44.15
CA GLY A 616 13.77 0.67 -44.46
C GLY A 616 12.71 0.95 -43.38
N GLY A 617 13.10 1.30 -42.16
CA GLY A 617 12.14 1.37 -41.05
C GLY A 617 12.74 1.53 -39.67
N ALA A 618 11.87 1.54 -38.66
CA ALA A 618 12.28 1.34 -37.27
C ALA A 618 12.64 -0.15 -37.08
N ILE A 619 13.75 -0.41 -36.41
CA ILE A 619 14.26 -1.76 -36.15
C ILE A 619 14.27 -2.01 -34.65
N ARG A 620 13.66 -3.12 -34.23
CA ARG A 620 13.59 -3.55 -32.84
C ARG A 620 14.32 -4.87 -32.64
N LEU A 621 15.04 -4.99 -31.53
CA LEU A 621 15.52 -6.25 -31.02
C LEU A 621 14.46 -6.84 -30.09
N ASP A 622 13.91 -7.98 -30.47
CA ASP A 622 12.84 -8.69 -29.77
C ASP A 622 13.38 -9.98 -29.14
N PHE A 623 13.09 -10.18 -27.85
CA PHE A 623 13.46 -11.37 -27.08
C PHE A 623 12.29 -12.35 -26.93
N GLY A 624 11.16 -12.07 -27.57
CA GLY A 624 9.95 -12.87 -27.49
C GLY A 624 9.03 -12.48 -26.34
N LYS A 625 7.97 -13.27 -26.17
CA LYS A 625 6.96 -13.04 -25.13
C LYS A 625 7.35 -13.75 -23.85
N GLY A 626 6.96 -13.18 -22.72
CA GLY A 626 6.97 -13.91 -21.45
C GLY A 626 5.91 -15.01 -21.44
N THR A 627 6.14 -16.04 -20.63
CA THR A 627 5.23 -17.17 -20.44
C THR A 627 4.37 -16.93 -19.21
N PRO A 628 3.03 -16.81 -19.33
CA PRO A 628 2.16 -16.66 -18.16
C PRO A 628 2.24 -17.90 -17.26
N LEU A 629 2.36 -17.67 -15.95
CA LEU A 629 2.26 -18.70 -14.92
C LEU A 629 0.83 -18.83 -14.40
N ASP A 630 0.49 -19.99 -13.84
CA ASP A 630 -0.79 -20.19 -13.17
C ASP A 630 -0.90 -19.30 -11.93
N THR A 631 -2.01 -18.58 -11.80
CA THR A 631 -2.29 -17.68 -10.67
C THR A 631 -2.97 -18.41 -9.50
N THR A 632 -3.16 -19.74 -9.63
CA THR A 632 -3.89 -20.58 -8.68
C THR A 632 -3.03 -21.81 -8.32
N PRO A 633 -2.80 -22.11 -7.02
CA PRO A 633 -3.23 -21.33 -5.86
C PRO A 633 -2.54 -19.96 -5.83
N LYS A 634 -3.15 -19.00 -5.12
CA LYS A 634 -2.53 -17.68 -4.90
C LYS A 634 -1.17 -17.86 -4.24
N VAL A 635 -0.25 -16.94 -4.55
CA VAL A 635 1.07 -16.88 -3.92
C VAL A 635 0.88 -16.91 -2.38
N PRO A 636 1.52 -17.86 -1.66
CA PRO A 636 1.25 -18.07 -0.22
C PRO A 636 1.51 -16.85 0.66
N ALA A 637 2.50 -16.01 0.32
CA ALA A 637 2.84 -14.77 1.01
C ALA A 637 3.39 -13.73 0.01
N GLY A 638 3.07 -12.45 0.24
CA GLY A 638 3.56 -11.33 -0.56
C GLY A 638 3.00 -11.27 -1.99
N MET A 639 3.79 -10.70 -2.90
CA MET A 639 3.46 -10.54 -4.31
C MET A 639 4.63 -10.99 -5.20
N ARG A 640 4.32 -11.47 -6.41
CA ARG A 640 5.25 -11.59 -7.54
C ARG A 640 4.49 -11.42 -8.85
N ALA A 641 5.18 -11.04 -9.91
CA ALA A 641 4.68 -11.17 -11.26
C ALA A 641 4.56 -12.66 -11.60
N MET A 642 3.38 -13.05 -12.09
CA MET A 642 3.08 -14.42 -12.51
C MET A 642 3.43 -14.58 -13.99
N LEU A 643 4.62 -14.14 -14.37
CA LEU A 643 5.10 -14.15 -15.74
C LEU A 643 6.58 -14.51 -15.77
N ASP A 644 6.87 -15.50 -16.58
CA ASP A 644 8.20 -16.03 -16.78
C ASP A 644 8.88 -15.29 -17.95
N SER A 645 10.00 -14.60 -17.68
CA SER A 645 10.71 -13.79 -18.67
C SER A 645 11.45 -14.65 -19.72
N PRO A 646 11.50 -14.25 -21.01
CA PRO A 646 12.39 -14.90 -21.98
C PRO A 646 13.88 -14.62 -21.70
N VAL A 647 14.19 -13.64 -20.85
CA VAL A 647 15.53 -13.29 -20.38
C VAL A 647 15.54 -13.36 -18.85
N ARG A 648 16.21 -14.36 -18.28
CA ARG A 648 16.18 -14.68 -16.85
C ARG A 648 17.32 -14.02 -16.10
N GLU A 649 17.11 -12.89 -15.41
CA GLU A 649 15.85 -12.14 -15.21
C GLU A 649 15.88 -10.72 -15.81
N ALA A 650 17.06 -10.21 -16.16
CA ALA A 650 17.21 -8.93 -16.85
C ALA A 650 18.44 -8.93 -17.76
N ALA A 651 18.50 -8.00 -18.70
CA ALA A 651 19.70 -7.78 -19.50
C ALA A 651 19.93 -6.33 -19.89
N GLU A 652 21.21 -5.97 -20.09
CA GLU A 652 21.59 -4.77 -20.83
C GLU A 652 22.01 -5.13 -22.25
N VAL A 653 21.57 -4.33 -23.22
CA VAL A 653 21.87 -4.55 -24.64
C VAL A 653 22.80 -3.46 -25.15
N PHE A 654 23.84 -3.89 -25.86
CA PHE A 654 24.79 -3.03 -26.54
C PHE A 654 24.82 -3.40 -28.02
N VAL A 655 24.77 -2.38 -28.89
CA VAL A 655 24.90 -2.54 -30.33
C VAL A 655 26.07 -1.69 -30.78
N ASN A 656 27.04 -2.29 -31.46
CA ASN A 656 28.26 -1.64 -31.91
C ASN A 656 29.02 -0.91 -30.77
N GLY A 657 29.01 -1.51 -29.57
CA GLY A 657 29.68 -0.98 -28.37
C GLY A 657 28.93 0.16 -27.66
N ARG A 658 27.74 0.55 -28.14
CA ARG A 658 26.89 1.58 -27.53
C ARG A 658 25.70 0.93 -26.83
N ARG A 659 25.40 1.38 -25.61
CA ARG A 659 24.22 0.93 -24.86
C ARG A 659 22.94 1.30 -25.62
N ALA A 660 22.10 0.31 -25.91
CA ALA A 660 20.80 0.50 -26.54
C ALA A 660 19.68 0.59 -25.50
N GLY A 661 19.81 -0.11 -24.38
CA GLY A 661 18.83 -0.10 -23.29
C GLY A 661 18.90 -1.36 -22.45
N SER A 662 17.85 -1.59 -21.67
CA SER A 662 17.72 -2.74 -20.77
C SER A 662 16.41 -3.50 -21.03
N VAL A 663 16.44 -4.82 -20.91
CA VAL A 663 15.29 -5.71 -21.04
C VAL A 663 15.02 -6.33 -19.68
N TRP A 664 13.91 -5.94 -19.04
CA TRP A 664 13.55 -6.41 -17.70
C TRP A 664 12.03 -6.46 -17.44
N HIS A 665 11.22 -6.04 -18.42
CA HIS A 665 9.76 -6.13 -18.37
C HIS A 665 9.16 -6.32 -19.77
N PRO A 666 7.92 -6.78 -19.89
CA PRO A 666 7.18 -6.82 -21.15
C PRO A 666 6.80 -5.43 -21.67
N PRO A 667 6.68 -5.25 -23.00
CA PRO A 667 7.20 -6.16 -24.02
C PRO A 667 8.75 -6.22 -23.95
N TYR A 668 9.31 -7.41 -24.10
CA TYR A 668 10.76 -7.64 -24.03
C TYR A 668 11.43 -7.26 -25.35
N GLU A 669 11.32 -5.97 -25.71
CA GLU A 669 11.78 -5.38 -26.97
C GLU A 669 12.56 -4.08 -26.72
N LEU A 670 13.51 -3.77 -27.59
CA LEU A 670 14.22 -2.49 -27.60
C LEU A 670 14.30 -1.91 -29.01
N ASP A 671 14.07 -0.60 -29.14
CA ASP A 671 14.42 0.12 -30.36
C ASP A 671 15.95 0.22 -30.48
N VAL A 672 16.50 -0.32 -31.57
CA VAL A 672 17.94 -0.32 -31.87
C VAL A 672 18.24 0.41 -33.17
N THR A 673 17.25 1.12 -33.74
CA THR A 673 17.32 1.75 -35.07
C THR A 673 18.53 2.66 -35.18
N SER A 674 18.75 3.55 -34.19
CA SER A 674 19.84 4.52 -34.20
C SER A 674 21.23 3.92 -33.97
N HIS A 675 21.31 2.63 -33.62
CA HIS A 675 22.57 1.96 -33.27
C HIS A 675 23.07 1.04 -34.39
N LEU A 676 22.21 0.71 -35.35
CA LEU A 676 22.53 -0.16 -36.49
C LEU A 676 23.10 0.64 -37.66
N ARG A 677 23.94 -0.03 -38.46
CA ARG A 677 24.55 0.49 -39.69
C ARG A 677 24.58 -0.58 -40.77
N ALA A 678 24.76 -0.17 -42.02
CA ALA A 678 24.99 -1.13 -43.10
C ALA A 678 26.29 -1.92 -42.86
N GLY A 679 26.30 -3.19 -43.26
CA GLY A 679 27.37 -4.16 -43.00
C GLY A 679 27.21 -4.87 -41.66
N VAL A 680 28.35 -5.25 -41.06
CA VAL A 680 28.39 -6.02 -39.81
C VAL A 680 28.08 -5.14 -38.59
N ASN A 681 27.13 -5.60 -37.79
CA ASN A 681 26.75 -5.03 -36.51
C ASN A 681 27.01 -6.05 -35.40
N LYS A 682 27.72 -5.64 -34.35
CA LYS A 682 27.95 -6.48 -33.19
C LYS A 682 26.86 -6.24 -32.15
N ILE A 683 26.13 -7.28 -31.78
CA ILE A 683 25.14 -7.28 -30.70
C ILE A 683 25.76 -7.96 -29.49
N GLU A 684 25.74 -7.29 -28.35
CA GLU A 684 26.14 -7.81 -27.05
C GLU A 684 24.96 -7.70 -26.08
N VAL A 685 24.63 -8.80 -25.40
CA VAL A 685 23.57 -8.86 -24.40
C VAL A 685 24.16 -9.35 -23.08
N ARG A 686 24.16 -8.49 -22.07
CA ARG A 686 24.67 -8.80 -20.72
C ARG A 686 23.51 -9.25 -19.87
N VAL A 687 23.31 -10.56 -19.77
CA VAL A 687 22.19 -11.17 -19.05
C VAL A 687 22.59 -11.39 -17.62
N ALA A 688 21.72 -10.98 -16.69
CA ALA A 688 21.89 -11.07 -15.26
C ALA A 688 20.73 -11.84 -14.63
N ASN A 689 21.04 -12.83 -13.79
CA ASN A 689 20.04 -13.64 -13.09
C ASN A 689 19.89 -13.21 -11.61
N LEU A 690 19.33 -14.11 -10.79
CA LEU A 690 19.12 -13.91 -9.36
C LEU A 690 20.31 -14.46 -8.55
N SER A 691 20.58 -13.87 -7.39
CA SER A 691 21.51 -14.44 -6.40
C SER A 691 21.06 -15.78 -5.82
N LEU A 692 19.79 -16.14 -6.06
CA LEU A 692 19.18 -17.37 -5.58
C LEU A 692 19.93 -18.65 -6.01
N ASN A 693 20.52 -18.67 -7.22
CA ASN A 693 21.24 -19.85 -7.71
C ASN A 693 22.55 -20.09 -6.95
N ALA A 694 23.33 -19.04 -6.68
CA ALA A 694 24.52 -19.12 -5.84
C ALA A 694 24.13 -19.56 -4.42
N LEU A 695 23.06 -19.00 -3.86
CA LEU A 695 22.55 -19.39 -2.54
C LEU A 695 22.13 -20.87 -2.49
N ALA A 696 21.51 -21.38 -3.55
CA ALA A 696 21.14 -22.79 -3.67
C ALA A 696 22.34 -23.75 -3.78
N GLY A 697 23.51 -23.24 -4.18
CA GLY A 697 24.77 -24.00 -4.23
C GLY A 697 25.56 -23.97 -2.93
N GLN A 698 25.09 -23.26 -1.90
CA GLN A 698 25.77 -23.06 -0.62
C GLN A 698 25.10 -23.84 0.52
N GLU A 699 25.85 -24.13 1.58
CA GLU A 699 25.27 -24.59 2.84
C GLU A 699 24.44 -23.47 3.50
N ARG A 700 23.29 -23.85 4.07
CA ARG A 700 22.41 -22.88 4.73
C ARG A 700 23.01 -22.44 6.07
N PRO A 701 22.85 -21.16 6.46
CA PRO A 701 23.34 -20.69 7.76
C PRO A 701 22.72 -21.47 8.93
N ASP A 702 23.56 -21.91 9.88
CA ASP A 702 23.11 -22.48 11.17
C ASP A 702 22.97 -21.39 12.24
N TYR A 703 21.73 -21.09 12.63
CA TYR A 703 21.40 -20.09 13.65
C TYR A 703 21.38 -20.64 15.08
N ARG A 704 21.73 -21.92 15.30
CA ARG A 704 21.64 -22.57 16.63
C ARG A 704 22.47 -21.86 17.68
N LEU A 705 23.72 -21.52 17.39
CA LEU A 705 24.60 -20.83 18.35
C LEU A 705 24.15 -19.40 18.63
N LEU A 706 23.64 -18.70 17.60
CA LEU A 706 23.08 -17.37 17.76
C LEU A 706 21.82 -17.39 18.65
N SER A 707 20.93 -18.36 18.39
CA SER A 707 19.70 -18.56 19.15
C SER A 707 19.99 -18.98 20.59
N ALA A 708 21.01 -19.82 20.83
CA ALA A 708 21.45 -20.19 22.16
C ALA A 708 21.96 -18.98 22.97
N ARG A 709 22.59 -18.01 22.31
CA ARG A 709 23.14 -16.81 22.96
C ARG A 709 22.09 -15.72 23.20
N TYR A 710 21.21 -15.47 22.24
CA TYR A 710 20.33 -14.29 22.23
C TYR A 710 18.83 -14.62 22.26
N GLY A 711 18.48 -15.90 22.37
CA GLY A 711 17.14 -16.41 22.11
C GLY A 711 16.84 -16.49 20.61
N GLN A 712 15.85 -17.30 20.24
CA GLN A 712 15.33 -17.30 18.87
C GLN A 712 14.53 -16.02 18.66
N ARG A 713 15.19 -15.00 18.13
CA ARG A 713 14.54 -13.71 17.82
C ARG A 713 13.75 -13.79 16.51
N PHE A 714 14.26 -14.53 15.51
CA PHE A 714 13.64 -14.68 14.20
C PHE A 714 13.94 -16.05 13.56
N VAL A 715 13.11 -16.42 12.60
CA VAL A 715 13.29 -17.55 11.70
C VAL A 715 13.24 -17.02 10.26
N PRO A 716 14.32 -17.17 9.46
CA PRO A 716 14.26 -16.86 8.05
C PRO A 716 13.12 -17.63 7.38
N GLN A 717 12.28 -16.93 6.61
CA GLN A 717 11.11 -17.54 5.99
C GLN A 717 11.47 -18.17 4.65
N ASP A 718 10.70 -19.21 4.28
CA ASP A 718 10.72 -19.85 2.96
C ASP A 718 12.09 -20.35 2.46
N THR A 719 13.09 -20.49 3.34
CA THR A 719 14.43 -20.94 2.94
C THR A 719 14.43 -22.36 2.37
N HIS A 720 13.40 -23.16 2.65
CA HIS A 720 13.20 -24.47 2.06
C HIS A 720 12.90 -24.44 0.55
N LEU A 721 12.43 -23.30 0.03
CA LEU A 721 12.14 -23.06 -1.40
C LEU A 721 13.39 -22.66 -2.20
N ILE A 722 14.53 -22.43 -1.56
CA ILE A 722 15.78 -22.06 -2.24
C ILE A 722 16.27 -23.26 -3.05
N VAL A 723 16.14 -23.15 -4.38
CA VAL A 723 16.59 -24.11 -5.39
C VAL A 723 17.12 -23.37 -6.62
N PRO A 724 17.96 -23.99 -7.47
CA PRO A 724 18.36 -23.37 -8.73
C PRO A 724 17.15 -23.07 -9.62
N THR A 725 17.15 -21.87 -10.19
CA THR A 725 16.08 -21.34 -11.06
C THR A 725 16.63 -21.06 -12.45
N ALA A 726 15.78 -21.26 -13.47
CA ALA A 726 16.17 -21.06 -14.86
C ALA A 726 16.83 -19.69 -15.07
N SER A 727 17.93 -19.65 -15.83
CA SER A 727 18.78 -18.46 -15.96
C SER A 727 19.33 -18.31 -17.37
N GLY A 728 19.59 -17.08 -17.80
CA GLY A 728 20.09 -16.79 -19.14
C GLY A 728 19.02 -16.39 -20.14
N MET A 729 19.42 -16.32 -21.42
CA MET A 729 18.52 -15.97 -22.52
C MET A 729 17.89 -17.24 -23.07
N LEU A 730 16.56 -17.34 -23.01
CA LEU A 730 15.76 -18.54 -23.34
C LEU A 730 14.77 -18.31 -24.49
N GLY A 731 14.32 -17.07 -24.68
CA GLY A 731 13.35 -16.73 -25.72
C GLY A 731 13.92 -16.79 -27.13
N PRO A 732 13.05 -16.71 -28.16
CA PRO A 732 13.51 -16.39 -29.49
C PRO A 732 14.21 -15.01 -29.45
N VAL A 733 15.23 -14.82 -30.27
CA VAL A 733 15.83 -13.49 -30.44
C VAL A 733 15.72 -13.12 -31.90
N ARG A 734 15.15 -11.96 -32.20
CA ARG A 734 14.84 -11.52 -33.56
C ARG A 734 15.17 -10.05 -33.73
N LEU A 735 15.64 -9.68 -34.92
CA LEU A 735 15.50 -8.30 -35.38
C LEU A 735 14.17 -8.20 -36.13
N LEU A 736 13.34 -7.26 -35.71
CA LEU A 736 12.06 -6.94 -36.33
C LEU A 736 12.17 -5.59 -37.01
N THR A 737 11.60 -5.42 -38.20
CA THR A 737 11.50 -4.13 -38.88
C THR A 737 10.06 -3.71 -39.05
N GLN A 738 9.79 -2.42 -38.82
CA GLN A 738 8.53 -1.77 -39.10
C GLN A 738 8.73 -0.75 -40.22
N PRO A 739 8.06 -0.90 -41.38
CA PRO A 739 8.23 0.01 -42.50
C PRO A 739 7.95 1.47 -42.12
N LYS A 740 8.73 2.41 -42.67
CA LYS A 740 8.51 3.86 -42.47
C LYS A 740 7.10 4.30 -42.81
#